data_AF-A0A0K1EI77-F1
#
_entry.id   AF-A0A0K1EI77-F1
#
_cell.length_a   1.000
_cell.length_b   1.000
_cell.length_c   1.000
_cell.angle_alpha   90.00
_cell.angle_beta   90.00
_cell.angle_gamma   90.00
#
_symmetry.space_group_name_H-M   'P 1'
#
loop_
_entity.id
_entity.type
_entity.pdbx_description
1 polymer ?
#
loop_
_entity_poly.entity_id
_entity_poly.type
_entity_poly.pdbx_seq_one_letter_code
_entity_poly.pdbx_strand_id
1 'polypeptide(L)'
;MSPLAIGESPDPGLRITSSGQGSHSPPEAQYGRPVRQNPRMLGRARFTCTLLASLVLTAPTRAEPMAAALIAVDRDDDDGDRRPDAEQQLVPTAPELLGLKVPAAARSTPVELPPSLRLLVDGRALTPGARVPPGAQRIELQALRPGSHDLRLFGQSLRVSAVEVRALDGAGKAIDLARSHASLQRTPPDRLGDDPLADLDDPDALRFLVIGTADDLPTTVDVLSLAPSGEVMDRLADVALGHVSCPTDIVPTLVCGSTRPIRAVVDDIDRSHPVIADRSLKTRLGGALVVAAPGGGKLQMIRVGGPRASAVGPIERYRARLRVHLVRARAGGRPPVGADDADAANLIRGEVERANMLWGACGISFGSPDDLDIRVVDPPRAHLLALGCDHGLPASGGEIRFRVDGREISVRVNAGMKPAAAARVVAAAVNAAGFSARVSDNATIAAAAHGASDVLIRRAGGALSLLEPPATGRVSTDRTLTACLGAVDLEDGLQHFGDIDAIAGTVEERALIKAHDDGDPSTIDVFIVPSFAGGGRIGESFIHADGGAIRNTIIEDRAGLRADRASFTLAHELGHVLLDDPGHPDDFGADTPTRLMDADAANPSAYGPRRLLISECERAVRQSGPSAPVPLLLPWPLAPLGREP
;
A
#
# COMPACT_ATOMS: atom_id res chain seq x y z
N MET A 1 23.69 -31.26 49.91
CA MET A 1 24.51 -30.30 50.69
C MET A 1 23.69 -29.04 50.87
N SER A 2 23.83 -28.44 52.05
CA SER A 2 22.93 -27.54 52.79
C SER A 2 22.18 -26.41 52.05
N PRO A 3 20.97 -26.04 52.53
CA PRO A 3 20.16 -24.92 52.05
C PRO A 3 20.36 -23.64 52.91
N LEU A 4 19.94 -22.49 52.38
CA LEU A 4 19.77 -21.25 53.14
C LEU A 4 18.33 -20.76 53.01
N ALA A 5 17.60 -20.80 54.13
CA ALA A 5 16.49 -19.91 54.47
C ALA A 5 17.09 -18.55 54.92
N ILE A 6 16.41 -17.40 55.03
CA ILE A 6 15.19 -17.02 55.76
C ILE A 6 14.87 -15.56 55.32
N GLY A 7 13.59 -15.12 55.35
CA GLY A 7 13.28 -13.70 55.56
C GLY A 7 11.87 -13.25 55.20
N GLU A 8 10.92 -13.36 56.14
CA GLU A 8 9.57 -12.79 56.07
C GLU A 8 9.50 -11.31 56.54
N SER A 9 8.49 -10.59 55.99
CA SER A 9 7.65 -9.53 56.60
C SER A 9 8.18 -8.08 56.69
N PRO A 10 7.31 -7.02 56.78
CA PRO A 10 5.87 -6.91 56.48
C PRO A 10 5.48 -5.71 55.57
N ASP A 11 4.22 -5.79 55.13
CA ASP A 11 3.34 -4.74 54.58
C ASP A 11 3.25 -3.49 55.49
N PRO A 12 2.98 -2.29 54.92
CA PRO A 12 1.72 -1.66 55.30
C PRO A 12 0.99 -0.97 54.12
N GLY A 13 -0.33 -1.06 54.17
CA GLY A 13 -1.22 -0.55 53.14
C GLY A 13 -1.34 0.97 53.06
N LEU A 14 -1.85 1.41 51.91
CA LEU A 14 -2.47 2.72 51.75
C LEU A 14 -3.74 2.55 50.89
N ARG A 15 -4.91 2.68 51.53
CA ARG A 15 -6.20 2.87 50.88
C ARG A 15 -6.34 4.36 50.57
N ILE A 16 -6.55 4.71 49.29
CA ILE A 16 -7.12 6.01 48.92
C ILE A 16 -8.45 5.74 48.21
N THR A 17 -9.52 6.16 48.86
CA THR A 17 -10.86 6.29 48.28
C THR A 17 -10.98 7.67 47.63
N SER A 18 -11.44 7.76 46.38
CA SER A 18 -12.00 8.99 45.84
C SER A 18 -13.32 8.70 45.11
N SER A 19 -14.40 9.06 45.79
CA SER A 19 -15.72 9.31 45.22
C SER A 19 -15.73 10.67 44.52
N GLY A 20 -16.21 10.73 43.29
CA GLY A 20 -16.38 11.97 42.54
C GLY A 20 -17.36 11.79 41.38
N GLN A 21 -18.66 11.90 41.68
CA GLN A 21 -19.70 12.12 40.68
C GLN A 21 -19.52 13.53 40.09
N GLY A 22 -19.37 13.62 38.77
CA GLY A 22 -19.36 14.87 38.03
C GLY A 22 -20.12 14.70 36.72
N SER A 23 -21.38 15.13 36.71
CA SER A 23 -22.22 15.24 35.52
C SER A 23 -21.75 16.41 34.64
N HIS A 24 -21.36 16.13 33.40
CA HIS A 24 -21.19 17.14 32.37
C HIS A 24 -21.93 16.75 31.09
N SER A 25 -23.00 17.49 30.82
CA SER A 25 -23.68 17.54 29.52
C SER A 25 -22.81 18.29 28.51
N PRO A 26 -22.77 17.88 27.23
CA PRO A 26 -22.07 18.62 26.18
C PRO A 26 -22.93 19.78 25.64
N PRO A 27 -22.31 20.88 25.17
CA PRO A 27 -23.02 21.99 24.55
C PRO A 27 -23.35 21.72 23.08
N GLU A 28 -24.55 22.14 22.68
CA GLU A 28 -25.02 22.22 21.30
C GLU A 28 -24.17 23.19 20.47
N ALA A 29 -23.63 22.72 19.34
CA ALA A 29 -23.02 23.55 18.31
C ALA A 29 -24.06 23.89 17.24
N GLN A 30 -24.52 25.15 17.22
CA GLN A 30 -25.34 25.72 16.15
C GLN A 30 -24.49 25.97 14.90
N TYR A 31 -24.75 25.22 13.82
CA TYR A 31 -24.20 25.49 12.49
C TYR A 31 -24.98 26.64 11.82
N GLY A 32 -24.30 27.77 11.64
CA GLY A 32 -24.76 28.90 10.83
C GLY A 32 -24.63 28.60 9.33
N ARG A 33 -25.72 28.84 8.58
CA ARG A 33 -25.78 28.78 7.10
C ARG A 33 -24.98 29.92 6.45
N PRO A 34 -24.31 29.70 5.31
CA PRO A 34 -23.78 30.79 4.50
C PRO A 34 -24.87 31.44 3.63
N VAL A 35 -24.89 32.77 3.66
CA VAL A 35 -25.77 33.64 2.87
C VAL A 35 -25.25 33.75 1.44
N ARG A 36 -26.12 33.42 0.46
CA ARG A 36 -25.94 33.68 -0.96
C ARG A 36 -25.87 35.20 -1.23
N GLN A 37 -24.82 35.67 -1.89
CA GLN A 37 -24.81 36.98 -2.54
C GLN A 37 -25.05 36.83 -4.04
N ASN A 38 -26.14 37.43 -4.52
CA ASN A 38 -26.45 37.64 -5.94
C ASN A 38 -25.68 38.86 -6.47
N PRO A 39 -25.15 38.83 -7.71
CA PRO A 39 -24.64 40.03 -8.36
C PRO A 39 -25.79 40.83 -8.98
N ARG A 40 -25.88 42.12 -8.65
CA ARG A 40 -26.75 43.08 -9.33
C ARG A 40 -26.04 43.68 -10.56
N MET A 41 -26.72 43.60 -11.69
CA MET A 41 -26.52 44.46 -12.87
C MET A 41 -26.73 45.94 -12.53
N LEU A 42 -25.99 46.82 -13.20
CA LEU A 42 -26.32 48.19 -13.70
C LEU A 42 -24.97 48.88 -14.00
N GLY A 43 -24.73 49.60 -15.09
CA GLY A 43 -25.59 50.05 -16.16
C GLY A 43 -24.75 50.68 -17.28
N ARG A 44 -25.39 50.85 -18.43
CA ARG A 44 -24.87 51.52 -19.63
C ARG A 44 -24.59 53.00 -19.34
N ALA A 45 -23.42 53.49 -19.72
CA ALA A 45 -23.19 54.90 -20.01
C ALA A 45 -22.47 55.03 -21.36
N ARG A 46 -23.16 55.68 -22.31
CA ARG A 46 -22.59 56.14 -23.57
C ARG A 46 -21.76 57.39 -23.28
N PHE A 47 -20.52 57.46 -23.77
CA PHE A 47 -19.84 58.74 -23.97
C PHE A 47 -19.12 58.76 -25.31
N THR A 48 -19.19 59.96 -25.88
CA THR A 48 -19.03 60.37 -27.26
C THR A 48 -17.57 60.54 -27.65
N CYS A 49 -17.30 60.37 -28.94
CA CYS A 49 -16.02 60.62 -29.61
C CYS A 49 -15.42 62.00 -29.33
N THR A 50 -14.09 62.02 -29.17
CA THR A 50 -13.25 63.14 -29.59
C THR A 50 -12.06 62.57 -30.35
N LEU A 51 -12.01 62.84 -31.67
CA LEU A 51 -10.84 62.58 -32.51
C LEU A 51 -9.72 63.55 -32.12
N LEU A 52 -8.55 63.02 -31.77
CA LEU A 52 -7.28 63.76 -31.77
C LEU A 52 -6.30 62.98 -32.65
N ALA A 53 -6.01 63.57 -33.80
CA ALA A 53 -5.00 63.08 -34.74
C ALA A 53 -3.62 63.42 -34.18
N SER A 54 -2.91 62.41 -33.70
CA SER A 54 -1.50 62.50 -33.32
C SER A 54 -0.65 61.83 -34.40
N LEU A 55 0.21 62.63 -35.04
CA LEU A 55 1.29 62.16 -35.91
C LEU A 55 2.18 61.17 -35.11
N VAL A 56 2.12 59.88 -35.44
CA VAL A 56 3.06 58.88 -34.95
C VAL A 56 4.18 58.77 -35.97
N LEU A 57 5.37 59.25 -35.61
CA LEU A 57 6.61 58.83 -36.23
C LEU A 57 6.76 57.31 -36.05
N THR A 58 6.77 56.58 -37.15
CA THR A 58 7.05 55.15 -37.19
C THR A 58 8.48 54.91 -36.73
N ALA A 59 8.64 54.57 -35.45
CA ALA A 59 9.84 53.89 -34.96
C ALA A 59 9.97 52.54 -35.69
N PRO A 60 11.19 52.06 -35.98
CA PRO A 60 11.37 50.73 -36.54
C PRO A 60 10.70 49.73 -35.61
N THR A 61 9.85 48.88 -36.20
CA THR A 61 9.26 47.71 -35.56
C THR A 61 10.36 46.96 -34.81
N ARG A 62 10.32 47.01 -33.48
CA ARG A 62 11.04 46.06 -32.63
C ARG A 62 10.64 44.68 -33.16
N ALA A 63 11.62 43.90 -33.61
CA ALA A 63 11.42 42.49 -33.84
C ALA A 63 10.73 41.92 -32.59
N GLU A 64 9.56 41.30 -32.75
CA GLU A 64 8.95 40.57 -31.65
C GLU A 64 10.01 39.61 -31.11
N PRO A 65 10.24 39.58 -29.78
CA PRO A 65 11.18 38.64 -29.21
C PRO A 65 10.74 37.24 -29.65
N MET A 66 11.63 36.53 -30.36
CA MET A 66 11.43 35.13 -30.69
C MET A 66 11.12 34.42 -29.38
N ALA A 67 9.93 33.81 -29.27
CA ALA A 67 9.56 33.04 -28.09
C ALA A 67 10.59 31.91 -27.92
N ALA A 68 11.36 31.95 -26.84
CA ALA A 68 12.30 30.91 -26.51
C ALA A 68 11.52 29.66 -26.08
N ALA A 69 11.80 28.53 -26.71
CA ALA A 69 11.23 27.26 -26.31
C ALA A 69 12.12 26.63 -25.24
N LEU A 70 11.58 26.43 -24.04
CA LEU A 70 12.23 25.64 -22.99
C LEU A 70 11.93 24.16 -23.24
N ILE A 71 12.97 23.34 -23.32
CA ILE A 71 12.87 21.87 -23.41
C ILE A 71 13.76 21.22 -22.36
N ALA A 72 13.44 19.99 -21.98
CA ALA A 72 14.25 19.24 -21.03
C ALA A 72 15.17 18.23 -21.72
N VAL A 73 16.32 17.97 -21.10
CA VAL A 73 17.15 16.82 -21.44
C VAL A 73 16.44 15.56 -20.98
N ASP A 74 16.15 14.69 -21.93
CA ASP A 74 15.23 13.57 -21.78
C ASP A 74 15.90 12.37 -21.08
N ARG A 75 15.83 12.32 -19.74
CA ARG A 75 16.55 11.36 -18.88
C ARG A 75 15.64 10.32 -18.23
N ASP A 76 14.34 10.48 -18.34
CA ASP A 76 13.31 9.65 -17.77
C ASP A 76 12.93 8.50 -18.72
N ASP A 77 12.00 7.68 -18.24
CA ASP A 77 11.54 6.45 -18.87
C ASP A 77 10.00 6.49 -18.94
N ASP A 78 9.48 7.11 -19.99
CA ASP A 78 8.03 7.26 -20.17
C ASP A 78 7.32 5.96 -20.56
N ASP A 79 8.04 5.01 -21.16
CA ASP A 79 7.51 3.73 -21.62
C ASP A 79 7.84 2.53 -20.73
N GLY A 80 8.51 2.77 -19.60
CA GLY A 80 8.72 1.81 -18.52
C GLY A 80 9.73 0.70 -18.87
N ASP A 81 10.59 0.92 -19.87
CA ASP A 81 11.56 -0.06 -20.35
C ASP A 81 12.91 0.01 -19.61
N ARG A 82 13.02 0.93 -18.63
CA ARG A 82 14.19 1.25 -17.80
C ARG A 82 15.37 1.83 -18.58
N ARG A 83 15.10 2.48 -19.71
CA ARG A 83 16.13 3.14 -20.51
C ARG A 83 15.73 4.60 -20.69
N PRO A 84 16.65 5.54 -20.40
CA PRO A 84 16.41 6.94 -20.71
C PRO A 84 15.98 7.12 -22.16
N ASP A 85 14.92 7.88 -22.39
CA ASP A 85 14.36 8.12 -23.72
C ASP A 85 15.39 8.77 -24.69
N ALA A 86 16.33 9.58 -24.18
CA ALA A 86 17.47 10.08 -24.97
C ALA A 86 18.41 8.98 -25.50
N GLU A 87 18.48 7.83 -24.84
CA GLU A 87 19.31 6.68 -25.23
C GLU A 87 18.58 5.72 -26.19
N GLN A 88 17.26 5.91 -26.38
CA GLN A 88 16.45 5.05 -27.22
C GLN A 88 16.61 5.37 -28.71
N GLN A 89 16.43 4.34 -29.56
CA GLN A 89 16.40 4.49 -31.03
C GLN A 89 15.01 4.90 -31.54
N LEU A 90 13.97 4.45 -30.83
CA LEU A 90 12.58 4.78 -31.09
C LEU A 90 12.02 5.38 -29.81
N VAL A 91 11.86 6.70 -29.79
CA VAL A 91 11.40 7.44 -28.62
C VAL A 91 9.86 7.47 -28.61
N PRO A 92 9.20 7.19 -27.47
CA PRO A 92 7.76 7.34 -27.31
C PRO A 92 7.30 8.80 -27.53
N THR A 93 6.00 9.04 -27.59
CA THR A 93 5.49 10.42 -27.54
C THR A 93 5.54 10.87 -26.09
N ALA A 94 6.18 12.00 -25.83
CA ALA A 94 6.33 12.56 -24.49
C ALA A 94 6.02 14.08 -24.47
N PRO A 95 5.42 14.63 -23.39
CA PRO A 95 5.06 16.05 -23.30
C PRO A 95 6.23 17.05 -23.35
N GLU A 96 7.44 16.63 -22.97
CA GLU A 96 8.67 17.43 -22.95
C GLU A 96 9.34 17.56 -24.33
N LEU A 97 8.91 16.75 -25.31
CA LEU A 97 9.38 16.86 -26.68
C LEU A 97 8.74 18.07 -27.36
N LEU A 98 9.56 18.90 -28.01
CA LEU A 98 9.05 20.07 -28.73
C LEU A 98 8.55 19.67 -30.10
N GLY A 99 7.23 19.54 -30.25
CA GLY A 99 6.58 19.33 -31.54
C GLY A 99 6.78 20.51 -32.50
N LEU A 100 7.30 20.23 -33.70
CA LEU A 100 7.57 21.23 -34.74
C LEU A 100 6.53 21.16 -35.86
N LYS A 101 5.90 22.29 -36.17
CA LYS A 101 5.00 22.42 -37.33
C LYS A 101 5.83 22.70 -38.59
N VAL A 102 6.11 21.65 -39.37
CA VAL A 102 6.93 21.76 -40.58
C VAL A 102 6.06 21.77 -41.85
N PRO A 103 6.03 22.87 -42.63
CA PRO A 103 5.34 22.91 -43.91
C PRO A 103 5.89 21.87 -44.89
N ALA A 104 5.02 21.25 -45.70
CA ALA A 104 5.43 20.22 -46.66
C ALA A 104 6.57 20.67 -47.58
N ALA A 105 6.54 21.93 -48.03
CA ALA A 105 7.56 22.52 -48.89
C ALA A 105 8.93 22.68 -48.19
N ALA A 106 8.97 22.76 -46.85
CA ALA A 106 10.21 22.90 -46.09
C ALA A 106 10.84 21.55 -45.70
N ARG A 107 10.11 20.44 -45.84
CA ARG A 107 10.61 19.08 -45.51
C ARG A 107 11.75 18.63 -46.43
N SER A 108 11.89 19.23 -47.61
CA SER A 108 12.97 18.94 -48.56
C SER A 108 14.32 19.57 -48.19
N THR A 109 14.36 20.44 -47.18
CA THR A 109 15.60 21.08 -46.72
C THR A 109 16.36 20.14 -45.79
N PRO A 110 17.66 19.87 -46.03
CA PRO A 110 18.52 19.17 -45.08
C PRO A 110 18.51 19.84 -43.71
N VAL A 111 18.43 19.04 -42.64
CA VAL A 111 18.45 19.55 -41.27
C VAL A 111 19.78 19.25 -40.61
N GLU A 112 20.42 20.28 -40.06
CA GLU A 112 21.63 20.15 -39.26
C GLU A 112 21.39 20.80 -37.89
N LEU A 113 21.75 20.09 -36.83
CA LEU A 113 21.55 20.48 -35.44
C LEU A 113 22.87 20.36 -34.66
N PRO A 114 23.07 21.15 -33.61
CA PRO A 114 24.21 20.96 -32.72
C PRO A 114 24.16 19.58 -32.03
N PRO A 115 25.29 18.99 -31.63
CA PRO A 115 25.34 17.65 -31.02
C PRO A 115 24.56 17.49 -29.71
N SER A 116 24.16 18.60 -29.08
CA SER A 116 23.33 18.65 -27.87
C SER A 116 21.84 18.46 -28.15
N LEU A 117 21.42 18.47 -29.42
CA LEU A 117 20.03 18.32 -29.85
C LEU A 117 19.93 17.24 -30.94
N ARG A 118 18.78 16.57 -31.02
CA ARG A 118 18.45 15.73 -32.18
C ARG A 118 17.01 15.95 -32.64
N LEU A 119 16.78 15.79 -33.93
CA LEU A 119 15.46 15.83 -34.52
C LEU A 119 14.89 14.41 -34.57
N LEU A 120 13.72 14.20 -34.01
CA LEU A 120 12.97 12.96 -34.08
C LEU A 120 11.92 13.06 -35.20
N VAL A 121 11.85 12.04 -36.04
CA VAL A 121 10.83 11.85 -37.07
C VAL A 121 10.12 10.54 -36.80
N ASP A 122 8.84 10.61 -36.48
CA ASP A 122 8.03 9.46 -36.05
C ASP A 122 8.73 8.64 -34.94
N GLY A 123 9.37 9.37 -34.00
CA GLY A 123 10.12 8.83 -32.87
C GLY A 123 11.55 8.37 -33.17
N ARG A 124 12.00 8.39 -34.43
CA ARG A 124 13.37 7.98 -34.80
C ARG A 124 14.26 9.19 -35.01
N ALA A 125 15.49 9.12 -34.51
CA ALA A 125 16.48 10.16 -34.75
C ALA A 125 16.79 10.29 -36.25
N LEU A 126 16.61 11.50 -36.79
CA LEU A 126 17.00 11.83 -38.16
C LEU A 126 18.52 11.97 -38.21
N THR A 127 19.15 11.30 -39.18
CA THR A 127 20.59 11.46 -39.43
C THR A 127 20.91 12.93 -39.76
N PRO A 128 21.95 13.54 -39.18
CA PRO A 128 22.35 14.90 -39.51
C PRO A 128 22.55 15.09 -41.03
N GLY A 129 22.01 16.18 -41.58
CA GLY A 129 22.03 16.48 -43.01
C GLY A 129 20.99 15.72 -43.85
N ALA A 130 20.21 14.81 -43.27
CA ALA A 130 19.10 14.17 -43.96
C ALA A 130 17.88 15.09 -44.07
N ARG A 131 16.96 14.71 -44.96
CA ARG A 131 15.68 15.42 -45.19
C ARG A 131 14.56 14.72 -44.43
N VAL A 132 13.55 15.48 -44.02
CA VAL A 132 12.36 14.91 -43.38
C VAL A 132 11.56 14.12 -44.43
N PRO A 133 11.25 12.83 -44.19
CA PRO A 133 10.42 12.03 -45.09
C PRO A 133 9.06 12.69 -45.37
N PRO A 134 8.55 12.65 -46.60
CA PRO A 134 7.29 13.32 -46.96
C PRO A 134 6.09 12.80 -46.17
N GLY A 135 6.09 11.52 -45.78
CA GLY A 135 5.02 10.87 -45.00
C GLY A 135 5.11 11.04 -43.48
N ALA A 136 6.10 11.79 -42.97
CA ALA A 136 6.29 11.97 -41.54
C ALA A 136 5.05 12.59 -40.87
N GLN A 137 4.58 11.95 -39.80
CA GLN A 137 3.43 12.39 -39.01
C GLN A 137 3.88 13.21 -37.80
N ARG A 138 5.00 12.84 -37.19
CA ARG A 138 5.54 13.45 -35.98
C ARG A 138 6.94 13.99 -36.27
N ILE A 139 7.18 15.26 -35.94
CA ILE A 139 8.48 15.90 -36.06
C ILE A 139 8.73 16.66 -34.76
N GLU A 140 9.70 16.22 -33.99
CA GLU A 140 9.94 16.70 -32.63
C GLU A 140 11.42 17.01 -32.43
N LEU A 141 11.70 17.98 -31.57
CA LEU A 141 13.06 18.28 -31.12
C LEU A 141 13.26 17.73 -29.71
N GLN A 142 14.36 17.03 -29.49
CA GLN A 142 14.76 16.47 -28.20
C GLN A 142 16.13 17.03 -27.81
N ALA A 143 16.28 17.41 -26.54
CA ALA A 143 17.58 17.78 -25.99
C ALA A 143 18.32 16.57 -25.42
N LEU A 144 19.63 16.54 -25.66
CA LEU A 144 20.57 15.54 -25.15
C LEU A 144 21.53 16.11 -24.12
N ARG A 145 21.70 17.44 -24.09
CA ARG A 145 22.53 18.17 -23.12
C ARG A 145 21.93 19.55 -22.82
N PRO A 146 22.14 20.10 -21.60
CA PRO A 146 21.67 21.45 -21.27
C PRO A 146 22.47 22.52 -22.04
N GLY A 147 21.83 23.65 -22.35
CA GLY A 147 22.44 24.75 -23.10
C GLY A 147 21.42 25.65 -23.79
N SER A 148 21.90 26.73 -24.42
CA SER A 148 21.08 27.66 -25.21
C SER A 148 21.51 27.63 -26.67
N HIS A 149 20.54 27.57 -27.59
CA HIS A 149 20.77 27.36 -29.01
C HIS A 149 19.88 28.26 -29.87
N ASP A 150 20.49 29.06 -30.75
CA ASP A 150 19.79 29.76 -31.82
C ASP A 150 19.81 28.91 -33.09
N LEU A 151 18.68 28.33 -33.44
CA LEU A 151 18.52 27.40 -34.55
C LEU A 151 17.85 28.07 -35.74
N ARG A 152 18.23 27.66 -36.95
CA ARG A 152 17.48 27.95 -38.18
C ARG A 152 16.94 26.65 -38.76
N LEU A 153 15.67 26.36 -38.51
CA LEU A 153 15.01 25.13 -38.93
C LEU A 153 13.85 25.46 -39.84
N PHE A 154 13.80 24.82 -41.02
CA PHE A 154 12.67 24.93 -41.95
C PHE A 154 12.33 26.38 -42.36
N GLY A 155 13.33 27.26 -42.42
CA GLY A 155 13.16 28.68 -42.74
C GLY A 155 12.69 29.55 -41.57
N GLN A 156 12.58 28.97 -40.37
CA GLN A 156 12.23 29.67 -39.13
C GLN A 156 13.45 29.75 -38.22
N SER A 157 13.64 30.92 -37.59
CA SER A 157 14.57 31.05 -36.47
C SER A 157 13.86 30.59 -35.20
N LEU A 158 14.51 29.75 -34.41
CA LEU A 158 13.99 29.22 -33.15
C LEU A 158 15.09 29.31 -32.09
N ARG A 159 14.83 30.00 -30.97
CA ARG A 159 15.70 29.94 -29.79
C ARG A 159 15.22 28.79 -28.91
N VAL A 160 16.12 27.88 -28.59
CA VAL A 160 15.87 26.70 -27.75
C VAL A 160 16.76 26.77 -26.53
N SER A 161 16.14 26.67 -25.36
CA SER A 161 16.82 26.57 -24.08
C SER A 161 16.59 25.17 -23.53
N ALA A 162 17.65 24.39 -23.43
CA ALA A 162 17.64 23.05 -22.88
C ALA A 162 18.08 23.07 -21.42
N VAL A 163 17.25 22.55 -20.52
CA VAL A 163 17.59 22.35 -19.10
C VAL A 163 17.68 20.87 -18.76
N GLU A 164 18.61 20.49 -17.90
CA GLU A 164 18.70 19.13 -17.37
C GLU A 164 18.16 19.12 -15.94
N VAL A 165 17.30 18.16 -15.62
CA VAL A 165 16.88 17.90 -14.24
C VAL A 165 17.52 16.59 -13.80
N ARG A 166 18.19 16.61 -12.65
CA ARG A 166 18.71 15.41 -11.98
C ARG A 166 18.02 15.24 -10.64
N ALA A 167 17.79 14.00 -10.23
CA ALA A 167 17.36 13.68 -8.89
C ALA A 167 18.56 13.31 -8.02
N LEU A 168 18.58 13.80 -6.78
CA LEU A 168 19.52 13.44 -5.73
C LEU A 168 18.74 12.92 -4.52
N ASP A 169 19.26 11.95 -3.78
CA ASP A 169 18.70 11.59 -2.47
C ASP A 169 19.07 12.64 -1.39
N GLY A 170 18.57 12.46 -0.17
CA GLY A 170 18.92 13.31 0.96
C GLY A 170 20.42 13.40 1.19
N ALA A 171 21.17 12.31 0.98
CA ALA A 171 22.63 12.26 1.13
C ALA A 171 23.40 12.85 -0.07
N GLY A 172 22.73 13.39 -1.09
CA GLY A 172 23.36 14.00 -2.25
C GLY A 172 23.83 13.03 -3.33
N LYS A 173 23.47 11.76 -3.21
CA LYS A 173 23.78 10.76 -4.22
C LYS A 173 22.81 10.89 -5.39
N ALA A 174 23.36 10.86 -6.60
CA ALA A 174 22.56 10.88 -7.83
C ALA A 174 21.64 9.65 -7.94
N ILE A 175 20.40 9.91 -8.37
CA ILE A 175 19.38 8.91 -8.67
C ILE A 175 19.13 8.95 -10.19
N ASP A 176 19.22 7.78 -10.81
CA ASP A 176 18.88 7.60 -12.22
C ASP A 176 17.34 7.59 -12.38
N LEU A 177 16.81 8.58 -13.12
CA LEU A 177 15.37 8.79 -13.28
C LEU A 177 14.67 7.66 -14.06
N ALA A 178 15.41 6.95 -14.92
CA ALA A 178 14.90 5.82 -15.71
C ALA A 178 15.13 4.47 -15.03
N ARG A 179 16.24 4.31 -14.32
CA ARG A 179 16.67 3.01 -13.76
C ARG A 179 16.40 2.85 -12.27
N SER A 180 15.92 3.90 -11.61
CA SER A 180 15.59 3.91 -10.18
C SER A 180 14.22 4.57 -9.95
N HIS A 181 13.90 4.86 -8.69
CA HIS A 181 12.56 5.29 -8.28
C HIS A 181 12.59 6.16 -7.02
N ALA A 182 11.58 7.00 -6.83
CA ALA A 182 11.26 7.65 -5.57
C ALA A 182 10.79 6.60 -4.54
N SER A 183 11.21 6.74 -3.28
CA SER A 183 10.68 5.96 -2.15
C SER A 183 9.61 6.79 -1.45
N LEU A 184 8.62 6.14 -0.88
CA LEU A 184 7.71 6.79 0.08
C LEU A 184 8.42 6.99 1.43
N GLN A 185 8.06 8.07 2.11
CA GLN A 185 8.70 8.53 3.34
C GLN A 185 8.44 7.57 4.50
N ARG A 186 9.51 7.17 5.20
CA ARG A 186 9.43 6.31 6.38
C ARG A 186 9.89 6.98 7.67
N THR A 187 10.58 8.12 7.56
CA THR A 187 11.07 8.87 8.73
C THR A 187 10.09 9.96 9.15
N PRO A 188 10.01 10.31 10.45
CA PRO A 188 9.23 11.44 10.92
C PRO A 188 9.62 12.77 10.24
N PRO A 189 8.69 13.74 10.14
CA PRO A 189 9.00 15.08 9.66
C PRO A 189 10.11 15.75 10.49
N ASP A 190 11.11 16.30 9.81
CA ASP A 190 12.30 16.90 10.40
C ASP A 190 12.44 18.38 10.02
N ARG A 191 13.04 19.19 10.89
CA ARG A 191 13.39 20.57 10.54
C ARG A 191 14.68 20.57 9.72
N LEU A 192 14.72 21.39 8.68
CA LEU A 192 15.97 21.69 7.99
C LEU A 192 16.88 22.50 8.93
N GLY A 193 18.19 22.30 8.79
CA GLY A 193 19.21 23.07 9.50
C GLY A 193 19.40 24.48 8.92
N ASP A 194 20.49 25.13 9.30
CA ASP A 194 20.82 26.50 8.86
C ASP A 194 21.02 26.62 7.34
N ASP A 195 21.53 25.56 6.71
CA ASP A 195 21.54 25.42 5.25
C ASP A 195 20.40 24.49 4.80
N PRO A 196 19.31 25.05 4.23
CA PRO A 196 18.15 24.26 3.80
C PRO A 196 18.39 23.46 2.52
N LEU A 197 19.54 23.61 1.87
CA LEU A 197 19.93 22.90 0.64
C LEU A 197 21.01 21.84 0.89
N ALA A 198 21.55 21.77 2.12
CA ALA A 198 22.54 20.78 2.52
C ALA A 198 22.01 19.34 2.47
N ASP A 199 22.94 18.40 2.51
CA ASP A 199 22.63 16.98 2.59
C ASP A 199 21.95 16.63 3.94
N LEU A 200 21.01 15.69 3.89
CA LEU A 200 20.25 15.17 5.02
C LEU A 200 20.50 13.67 5.21
N ASP A 201 20.32 13.20 6.44
CA ASP A 201 20.26 11.77 6.77
C ASP A 201 18.85 11.19 6.51
N ASP A 202 18.30 11.50 5.34
CA ASP A 202 17.00 11.02 4.89
C ASP A 202 17.13 10.40 3.49
N PRO A 203 17.29 9.07 3.39
CA PRO A 203 17.52 8.42 2.11
C PRO A 203 16.28 8.39 1.22
N ASP A 204 15.09 8.71 1.72
CA ASP A 204 13.83 8.67 0.96
C ASP A 204 13.54 10.04 0.31
N ALA A 205 13.91 11.13 0.97
CA ALA A 205 13.76 12.49 0.44
C ALA A 205 14.54 12.71 -0.87
N LEU A 206 14.00 13.58 -1.72
CA LEU A 206 14.54 13.89 -3.03
C LEU A 206 14.87 15.38 -3.17
N ARG A 207 16.00 15.69 -3.78
CA ARG A 207 16.28 17.03 -4.32
C ARG A 207 16.30 16.97 -5.83
N PHE A 208 15.69 17.97 -6.47
CA PHE A 208 15.76 18.14 -7.90
C PHE A 208 16.76 19.25 -8.22
N LEU A 209 17.86 18.86 -8.87
CA LEU A 209 18.90 19.75 -9.36
C LEU A 209 18.57 20.11 -10.81
N VAL A 210 18.29 21.39 -11.06
CA VAL A 210 18.04 21.94 -12.39
C VAL A 210 19.31 22.63 -12.88
N ILE A 211 19.72 22.29 -14.10
CA ILE A 211 20.98 22.70 -14.70
C ILE A 211 20.70 23.40 -16.03
N GLY A 212 21.24 24.59 -16.20
CA GLY A 212 20.96 25.43 -17.37
C GLY A 212 21.92 26.61 -17.49
N THR A 213 21.67 27.48 -18.46
CA THR A 213 22.36 28.78 -18.53
C THR A 213 21.78 29.72 -17.49
N ALA A 214 22.54 30.74 -17.06
CA ALA A 214 22.06 31.67 -16.04
C ALA A 214 20.78 32.42 -16.44
N ASP A 215 20.62 32.71 -17.73
CA ASP A 215 19.45 33.44 -18.26
C ASP A 215 18.23 32.54 -18.49
N ASP A 216 18.43 31.23 -18.68
CA ASP A 216 17.35 30.31 -19.04
C ASP A 216 16.97 29.34 -17.89
N LEU A 217 17.73 29.33 -16.78
CA LEU A 217 17.39 28.55 -15.59
C LEU A 217 16.14 29.15 -14.91
N PRO A 218 15.07 28.37 -14.72
CA PRO A 218 13.90 28.89 -14.02
C PRO A 218 14.25 29.19 -12.56
N THR A 219 13.55 30.15 -11.94
CA THR A 219 13.72 30.47 -10.50
C THR A 219 12.87 29.56 -9.61
N THR A 220 11.82 28.97 -10.17
CA THR A 220 10.90 28.06 -9.51
C THR A 220 10.57 26.87 -10.41
N VAL A 221 10.13 25.76 -9.83
CA VAL A 221 9.55 24.63 -10.53
C VAL A 221 8.27 24.19 -9.84
N ASP A 222 7.40 23.52 -10.57
CA ASP A 222 6.29 22.78 -9.98
C ASP A 222 6.71 21.31 -9.80
N VAL A 223 6.25 20.68 -8.72
CA VAL A 223 6.39 19.23 -8.54
C VAL A 223 5.01 18.63 -8.34
N LEU A 224 4.62 17.75 -9.26
CA LEU A 224 3.34 17.06 -9.25
C LEU A 224 3.53 15.62 -8.79
N SER A 225 2.56 15.12 -8.04
CA SER A 225 2.41 13.69 -7.75
C SER A 225 1.31 13.13 -8.64
N LEU A 226 1.61 12.05 -9.36
CA LEU A 226 0.67 11.33 -10.21
C LEU A 226 0.35 9.97 -9.60
N ALA A 227 -0.93 9.61 -9.64
CA ALA A 227 -1.40 8.26 -9.37
C ALA A 227 -0.89 7.30 -10.47
N PRO A 228 -0.90 5.98 -10.24
CA PRO A 228 -0.56 5.03 -11.29
C PRO A 228 -1.45 5.14 -12.55
N SER A 229 -2.68 5.63 -12.39
CA SER A 229 -3.60 5.95 -13.50
C SER A 229 -3.15 7.14 -14.36
N GLY A 230 -2.18 7.94 -13.90
CA GLY A 230 -1.76 9.20 -14.51
C GLY A 230 -2.52 10.43 -14.00
N GLU A 231 -3.53 10.27 -13.15
CA GLU A 231 -4.24 11.40 -12.53
C GLU A 231 -3.34 12.17 -11.55
N VAL A 232 -3.45 13.50 -11.55
CA VAL A 232 -2.73 14.35 -10.58
C VAL A 232 -3.35 14.17 -9.19
N MET A 233 -2.56 13.69 -8.23
CA MET A 233 -2.96 13.51 -6.84
C MET A 233 -2.68 14.75 -5.98
N ASP A 234 -1.53 15.39 -6.19
CA ASP A 234 -1.05 16.49 -5.37
C ASP A 234 -0.06 17.37 -6.15
N ARG A 235 0.19 18.58 -5.65
CA ARG A 235 1.10 19.56 -6.26
C ARG A 235 1.78 20.42 -5.21
N LEU A 236 3.08 20.63 -5.40
CA LEU A 236 3.86 21.73 -4.83
C LEU A 236 4.11 22.73 -5.96
N ALA A 237 3.43 23.86 -5.89
CA ALA A 237 3.58 24.92 -6.87
C ALA A 237 4.72 25.88 -6.45
N ASP A 238 5.38 26.48 -7.44
CA ASP A 238 6.36 27.55 -7.25
C ASP A 238 7.50 27.19 -6.27
N VAL A 239 7.98 25.94 -6.32
CA VAL A 239 9.10 25.47 -5.49
C VAL A 239 10.36 26.23 -5.89
N ALA A 240 10.85 27.07 -4.98
CA ALA A 240 12.04 27.87 -5.20
C ALA A 240 13.30 27.01 -5.43
N LEU A 241 14.09 27.39 -6.43
CA LEU A 241 15.41 26.84 -6.67
C LEU A 241 16.46 27.72 -6.01
N GLY A 242 17.17 27.16 -5.02
CA GLY A 242 18.32 27.80 -4.41
C GLY A 242 19.60 27.52 -5.20
N HIS A 243 20.46 28.52 -5.34
CA HIS A 243 21.72 28.36 -6.07
C HIS A 243 22.67 27.42 -5.31
N VAL A 244 23.19 26.41 -5.99
CA VAL A 244 24.16 25.45 -5.45
C VAL A 244 25.35 25.30 -6.40
N SER A 245 26.46 24.74 -5.91
CA SER A 245 27.57 24.38 -6.78
C SER A 245 27.15 23.24 -7.70
N CYS A 246 27.46 23.36 -8.99
CA CYS A 246 27.22 22.28 -9.93
C CYS A 246 28.15 21.07 -9.66
N PRO A 247 27.67 19.84 -9.90
CA PRO A 247 28.53 18.65 -9.95
C PRO A 247 29.72 18.82 -10.90
N THR A 248 30.81 18.12 -10.64
CA THR A 248 32.08 18.28 -11.37
C THR A 248 32.03 17.84 -12.83
N ASP A 249 31.03 17.05 -13.21
CA ASP A 249 30.79 16.61 -14.59
C ASP A 249 30.03 17.66 -15.44
N ILE A 250 29.57 18.75 -14.82
CA ILE A 250 28.87 19.85 -15.50
C ILE A 250 29.87 20.87 -16.03
N VAL A 251 29.64 21.35 -17.25
CA VAL A 251 30.50 22.36 -17.87
C VAL A 251 30.44 23.69 -17.09
N PRO A 252 31.58 24.38 -16.86
CA PRO A 252 31.64 25.55 -15.96
C PRO A 252 30.80 26.76 -16.37
N THR A 253 30.29 26.79 -17.60
CA THR A 253 29.44 27.87 -18.12
C THR A 253 27.97 27.74 -17.72
N LEU A 254 27.58 26.60 -17.15
CA LEU A 254 26.22 26.35 -16.67
C LEU A 254 26.13 26.64 -15.16
N VAL A 255 24.91 26.92 -14.72
CA VAL A 255 24.57 27.15 -13.31
C VAL A 255 23.57 26.11 -12.85
N CYS A 256 23.52 25.91 -11.53
CA CYS A 256 22.68 24.90 -10.91
C CYS A 256 21.79 25.51 -9.82
N GLY A 257 20.51 25.18 -9.89
CA GLY A 257 19.51 25.46 -8.86
C GLY A 257 18.99 24.16 -8.28
N SER A 258 18.90 24.06 -6.95
CA SER A 258 18.34 22.89 -6.27
C SER A 258 17.06 23.25 -5.54
N THR A 259 16.08 22.35 -5.57
CA THR A 259 14.99 22.39 -4.58
C THR A 259 15.54 22.10 -3.19
N ARG A 260 14.79 22.49 -2.16
CA ARG A 260 14.91 21.85 -0.83
C ARG A 260 14.50 20.37 -0.92
N PRO A 261 14.90 19.51 0.04
CA PRO A 261 14.50 18.11 0.05
C PRO A 261 12.98 17.92 0.12
N ILE A 262 12.42 17.34 -0.94
CA ILE A 262 11.01 17.01 -1.13
C ILE A 262 10.75 15.59 -0.62
N ARG A 263 9.68 15.44 0.17
CA ARG A 263 9.25 14.17 0.77
C ARG A 263 8.01 13.65 0.06
N ALA A 264 8.05 12.42 -0.43
CA ALA A 264 6.88 11.72 -0.95
C ALA A 264 6.18 11.00 0.21
N VAL A 265 5.03 11.50 0.66
CA VAL A 265 4.34 11.00 1.86
C VAL A 265 3.05 10.26 1.49
N VAL A 266 2.57 9.39 2.38
CA VAL A 266 1.44 8.49 2.08
C VAL A 266 0.08 9.05 2.52
N ASP A 267 0.08 9.93 3.54
CA ASP A 267 -1.15 10.42 4.15
C ASP A 267 -1.20 11.94 4.31
N ASP A 268 -2.39 12.44 4.67
CA ASP A 268 -2.65 13.86 4.82
C ASP A 268 -2.04 14.44 6.11
N ILE A 269 -1.72 13.60 7.10
CA ILE A 269 -1.13 14.02 8.38
C ILE A 269 0.30 14.49 8.12
N ASP A 270 1.10 13.68 7.43
CA ASP A 270 2.45 14.06 7.00
C ASP A 270 2.41 15.21 5.99
N ARG A 271 1.50 15.15 5.01
CA ARG A 271 1.38 16.17 3.96
C ARG A 271 1.07 17.57 4.51
N SER A 272 0.28 17.64 5.59
CA SER A 272 -0.10 18.89 6.24
C SER A 272 0.81 19.26 7.41
N HIS A 273 1.82 18.46 7.72
CA HIS A 273 2.68 18.69 8.88
C HIS A 273 3.43 20.04 8.74
N PRO A 274 3.31 20.99 9.70
CA PRO A 274 3.76 22.37 9.52
C PRO A 274 5.25 22.55 9.19
N VAL A 275 6.09 21.60 9.59
CA VAL A 275 7.54 21.63 9.35
C VAL A 275 7.92 21.25 7.91
N ILE A 276 7.04 20.54 7.19
CA ILE A 276 7.35 19.98 5.87
C ILE A 276 6.26 20.24 4.82
N ALA A 277 5.18 20.97 5.16
CA ALA A 277 4.02 21.18 4.28
C ALA A 277 4.38 21.86 2.94
N ASP A 278 5.45 22.64 2.91
CA ASP A 278 6.00 23.32 1.73
C ASP A 278 7.01 22.49 0.94
N ARG A 279 7.30 21.26 1.41
CA ARG A 279 8.26 20.32 0.80
C ARG A 279 7.80 18.86 0.90
N SER A 280 6.49 18.63 0.97
CA SER A 280 5.91 17.29 0.99
C SER A 280 4.78 17.17 -0.01
N LEU A 281 4.66 15.98 -0.60
CA LEU A 281 3.66 15.63 -1.61
C LEU A 281 3.04 14.28 -1.28
N LYS A 282 1.71 14.24 -1.23
CA LYS A 282 0.99 12.99 -1.12
C LYS A 282 1.18 12.17 -2.38
N THR A 283 1.64 10.94 -2.22
CA THR A 283 2.09 10.07 -3.31
C THR A 283 1.62 8.64 -3.06
N ARG A 284 1.53 7.83 -4.14
CA ARG A 284 1.14 6.42 -4.08
C ARG A 284 2.17 5.54 -4.77
N LEU A 285 2.36 4.33 -4.24
CA LEU A 285 3.16 3.26 -4.87
C LEU A 285 2.67 3.00 -6.30
N GLY A 286 3.61 2.86 -7.24
CA GLY A 286 3.31 2.71 -8.67
C GLY A 286 3.06 4.02 -9.40
N GLY A 287 2.89 5.14 -8.69
CA GLY A 287 2.72 6.47 -9.27
C GLY A 287 4.02 7.07 -9.80
N ALA A 288 4.06 8.39 -9.87
CA ALA A 288 5.24 9.15 -10.24
C ALA A 288 5.30 10.54 -9.61
N LEU A 289 6.50 11.08 -9.50
CA LEU A 289 6.74 12.50 -9.26
C LEU A 289 7.19 13.14 -10.58
N VAL A 290 6.56 14.26 -10.94
CA VAL A 290 6.87 15.01 -12.16
C VAL A 290 7.39 16.38 -11.78
N VAL A 291 8.58 16.73 -12.26
CA VAL A 291 9.11 18.09 -12.21
C VAL A 291 8.65 18.82 -13.46
N ALA A 292 8.03 19.98 -13.28
CA ALA A 292 7.51 20.78 -14.38
C ALA A 292 8.03 22.22 -14.30
N ALA A 293 8.18 22.85 -15.47
CA ALA A 293 8.47 24.27 -15.59
C ALA A 293 7.28 25.10 -15.08
N PRO A 294 7.52 26.36 -14.67
CA PRO A 294 6.45 27.31 -14.40
C PRO A 294 5.49 27.38 -15.59
N GLY A 295 4.20 27.10 -15.37
CA GLY A 295 3.19 27.02 -16.44
C GLY A 295 2.88 25.61 -16.94
N GLY A 296 3.53 24.57 -16.39
CA GLY A 296 3.05 23.18 -16.44
C GLY A 296 3.69 22.27 -17.49
N GLY A 297 4.72 22.71 -18.22
CA GLY A 297 5.47 21.83 -19.12
C GLY A 297 6.28 20.81 -18.33
N LYS A 298 6.07 19.51 -18.57
CA LYS A 298 6.90 18.43 -17.97
C LYS A 298 8.37 18.68 -18.32
N LEU A 299 9.23 18.58 -17.31
CA LEU A 299 10.68 18.58 -17.50
C LEU A 299 11.22 17.17 -17.38
N GLN A 300 10.89 16.47 -16.28
CA GLN A 300 11.34 15.11 -16.01
C GLN A 300 10.36 14.41 -15.05
N MET A 301 10.37 13.09 -15.02
CA MET A 301 9.65 12.31 -14.01
C MET A 301 10.50 11.21 -13.37
N ILE A 302 10.06 10.76 -12.19
CA ILE A 302 10.59 9.57 -11.53
C ILE A 302 9.44 8.73 -10.99
N ARG A 303 9.49 7.42 -11.17
CA ARG A 303 8.46 6.48 -10.69
C ARG A 303 8.55 6.28 -9.19
N VAL A 304 7.46 5.85 -8.55
CA VAL A 304 7.40 5.66 -7.09
C VAL A 304 7.34 4.17 -6.75
N GLY A 305 8.32 3.71 -5.99
CA GLY A 305 8.47 2.34 -5.50
C GLY A 305 8.65 2.27 -3.98
N GLY A 306 9.06 1.09 -3.50
CA GLY A 306 9.52 0.88 -2.14
C GLY A 306 10.95 1.40 -1.90
N PRO A 307 11.61 0.94 -0.82
CA PRO A 307 12.94 1.44 -0.46
C PRO A 307 14.01 1.23 -1.56
N ARG A 308 14.63 2.31 -2.05
CA ARG A 308 15.76 2.26 -3.00
C ARG A 308 16.99 1.53 -2.47
N ALA A 309 17.25 1.63 -1.18
CA ALA A 309 18.41 1.03 -0.52
C ALA A 309 17.91 0.16 0.64
N SER A 310 18.32 -1.11 0.67
CA SER A 310 18.06 -2.06 1.75
C SER A 310 19.09 -3.20 1.71
N ALA A 311 19.15 -4.01 2.76
CA ALA A 311 20.02 -5.18 2.82
C ALA A 311 19.64 -6.28 1.81
N VAL A 312 18.41 -6.28 1.30
CA VAL A 312 17.94 -7.23 0.26
C VAL A 312 18.03 -6.64 -1.16
N GLY A 313 18.67 -5.49 -1.31
CA GLY A 313 18.71 -4.72 -2.56
C GLY A 313 17.54 -3.72 -2.69
N PRO A 314 17.45 -3.00 -3.82
CA PRO A 314 16.33 -2.11 -4.07
C PRO A 314 15.00 -2.88 -4.08
N ILE A 315 14.04 -2.39 -3.32
CA ILE A 315 12.67 -2.91 -3.27
C ILE A 315 11.84 -2.03 -4.19
N GLU A 316 11.46 -2.54 -5.36
CA GLU A 316 10.63 -1.80 -6.31
C GLU A 316 9.16 -1.89 -5.92
N ARG A 317 8.48 -2.95 -6.33
CA ARG A 317 7.04 -3.10 -6.11
C ARG A 317 6.61 -4.56 -6.17
N TYR A 318 5.77 -4.94 -5.22
CA TYR A 318 5.21 -6.27 -5.02
C TYR A 318 3.70 -6.19 -4.83
N ARG A 319 3.02 -7.28 -5.18
CA ARG A 319 1.58 -7.45 -4.97
C ARG A 319 1.31 -8.66 -4.08
N ALA A 320 0.52 -8.47 -3.04
CA ALA A 320 -0.14 -9.54 -2.29
C ALA A 320 -1.59 -9.70 -2.75
N ARG A 321 -2.12 -10.92 -2.70
CA ARG A 321 -3.52 -11.20 -3.01
C ARG A 321 -4.31 -11.33 -1.71
N LEU A 322 -5.38 -10.54 -1.60
CA LEU A 322 -6.35 -10.65 -0.51
C LEU A 322 -7.65 -11.27 -1.01
N ARG A 323 -8.29 -12.05 -0.15
CA ARG A 323 -9.70 -12.44 -0.25
C ARG A 323 -10.40 -12.09 1.05
N VAL A 324 -11.48 -11.33 0.97
CA VAL A 324 -12.18 -10.82 2.15
C VAL A 324 -13.56 -11.46 2.30
N HIS A 325 -13.82 -11.98 3.49
CA HIS A 325 -15.07 -12.60 3.90
C HIS A 325 -15.75 -11.75 4.97
N LEU A 326 -16.87 -11.11 4.62
CA LEU A 326 -17.71 -10.36 5.54
C LEU A 326 -18.74 -11.33 6.14
N VAL A 327 -18.50 -11.82 7.35
CA VAL A 327 -19.30 -12.89 7.97
C VAL A 327 -20.47 -12.28 8.75
N ARG A 328 -21.70 -12.66 8.37
CA ARG A 328 -22.90 -12.21 9.09
C ARG A 328 -22.98 -12.86 10.46
N ALA A 329 -23.62 -12.17 11.42
CA ALA A 329 -23.87 -12.75 12.75
C ALA A 329 -24.75 -14.02 12.71
N ARG A 330 -25.67 -14.07 11.75
CA ARG A 330 -26.59 -15.19 11.52
C ARG A 330 -26.95 -15.29 10.05
N ALA A 331 -27.38 -16.47 9.62
CA ALA A 331 -27.76 -16.71 8.23
C ALA A 331 -28.85 -15.74 7.75
N GLY A 332 -28.62 -15.09 6.61
CA GLY A 332 -29.53 -14.07 6.04
C GLY A 332 -29.65 -12.78 6.86
N GLY A 333 -28.78 -12.57 7.85
CA GLY A 333 -28.73 -11.36 8.67
C GLY A 333 -28.18 -10.14 7.92
N ARG A 334 -27.81 -9.09 8.67
CA ARG A 334 -27.05 -7.96 8.10
C ARG A 334 -25.54 -8.30 8.06
N PRO A 335 -24.76 -7.66 7.16
CA PRO A 335 -23.32 -7.74 7.21
C PRO A 335 -22.76 -7.20 8.53
N PRO A 336 -21.52 -7.56 8.92
CA PRO A 336 -20.91 -7.14 10.19
C PRO A 336 -20.68 -5.61 10.27
N VAL A 337 -20.54 -4.96 9.12
CA VAL A 337 -20.40 -3.51 8.95
C VAL A 337 -21.30 -3.00 7.82
N GLY A 338 -21.53 -1.68 7.80
CA GLY A 338 -22.38 -1.04 6.80
C GLY A 338 -23.88 -1.27 6.99
N ALA A 339 -24.67 -0.62 6.15
CA ALA A 339 -26.13 -0.74 6.14
C ALA A 339 -26.63 -1.99 5.38
N ASP A 340 -25.91 -2.35 4.31
CA ASP A 340 -26.17 -3.48 3.43
C ASP A 340 -24.86 -4.03 2.85
N ASP A 341 -24.95 -5.08 2.03
CA ASP A 341 -23.77 -5.80 1.50
C ASP A 341 -22.89 -4.92 0.60
N ALA A 342 -23.47 -3.97 -0.14
CA ALA A 342 -22.71 -3.09 -1.04
C ALA A 342 -21.96 -2.03 -0.23
N ASP A 343 -22.62 -1.45 0.76
CA ASP A 343 -21.99 -0.53 1.72
C ASP A 343 -20.86 -1.22 2.51
N ALA A 344 -21.09 -2.45 2.97
CA ALA A 344 -20.09 -3.26 3.66
C ALA A 344 -18.85 -3.48 2.78
N ALA A 345 -19.03 -3.86 1.50
CA ALA A 345 -17.92 -4.01 0.56
C ALA A 345 -17.16 -2.70 0.34
N ASN A 346 -17.86 -1.56 0.24
CA ASN A 346 -17.22 -0.25 0.08
C ASN A 346 -16.39 0.16 1.29
N LEU A 347 -16.84 -0.15 2.51
CA LEU A 347 -16.06 0.09 3.73
C LEU A 347 -14.75 -0.71 3.69
N ILE A 348 -14.81 -1.99 3.32
CA ILE A 348 -13.62 -2.84 3.19
C ILE A 348 -12.65 -2.34 2.13
N ARG A 349 -13.15 -1.85 0.98
CA ARG A 349 -12.29 -1.20 -0.03
C ARG A 349 -11.52 -0.02 0.56
N GLY A 350 -12.17 0.78 1.41
CA GLY A 350 -11.52 1.89 2.11
C GLY A 350 -10.42 1.44 3.06
N GLU A 351 -10.59 0.29 3.73
CA GLU A 351 -9.59 -0.28 4.64
C GLU A 351 -8.39 -0.85 3.91
N VAL A 352 -8.63 -1.58 2.80
CA VAL A 352 -7.54 -2.08 1.96
C VAL A 352 -6.78 -0.91 1.31
N GLU A 353 -7.45 0.18 0.95
CA GLU A 353 -6.77 1.40 0.48
C GLU A 353 -5.87 2.00 1.58
N ARG A 354 -6.28 1.98 2.85
CA ARG A 354 -5.42 2.38 3.98
C ARG A 354 -4.23 1.45 4.17
N ALA A 355 -4.44 0.15 4.09
CA ALA A 355 -3.35 -0.83 4.13
C ALA A 355 -2.36 -0.61 2.97
N ASN A 356 -2.85 -0.35 1.76
CA ASN A 356 -2.05 0.02 0.59
C ASN A 356 -1.19 1.27 0.85
N MET A 357 -1.74 2.30 1.51
CA MET A 357 -0.99 3.52 1.84
C MET A 357 0.21 3.21 2.75
N LEU A 358 0.02 2.41 3.81
CA LEU A 358 1.09 2.09 4.75
C LEU A 358 2.13 1.13 4.17
N TRP A 359 1.67 0.00 3.63
CA TRP A 359 2.55 -1.02 3.03
C TRP A 359 3.23 -0.54 1.75
N GLY A 360 2.71 0.50 1.12
CA GLY A 360 3.34 1.19 0.01
C GLY A 360 4.76 1.66 0.32
N ALA A 361 5.03 2.04 1.58
CA ALA A 361 6.37 2.42 2.05
C ALA A 361 7.39 1.27 1.99
N CYS A 362 6.92 0.02 1.96
CA CYS A 362 7.72 -1.18 1.72
C CYS A 362 7.62 -1.68 0.28
N GLY A 363 7.04 -0.91 -0.64
CA GLY A 363 6.81 -1.35 -2.02
C GLY A 363 5.77 -2.45 -2.13
N ILE A 364 4.90 -2.64 -1.14
CA ILE A 364 3.89 -3.70 -1.13
C ILE A 364 2.50 -3.09 -1.34
N SER A 365 1.69 -3.72 -2.17
CA SER A 365 0.28 -3.37 -2.36
C SER A 365 -0.60 -4.61 -2.49
N PHE A 366 -1.87 -4.45 -2.17
CA PHE A 366 -2.91 -5.46 -2.25
C PHE A 366 -3.73 -5.34 -3.56
N GLY A 367 -3.27 -4.49 -4.49
CA GLY A 367 -3.95 -4.19 -5.75
C GLY A 367 -4.97 -3.05 -5.64
N SER A 368 -5.69 -2.81 -6.74
CA SER A 368 -6.82 -1.87 -6.74
C SER A 368 -7.93 -2.37 -5.81
N PRO A 369 -8.49 -1.52 -4.92
CA PRO A 369 -9.64 -1.89 -4.11
C PRO A 369 -10.86 -2.34 -4.94
N ASP A 370 -10.98 -1.87 -6.19
CA ASP A 370 -12.07 -2.25 -7.07
C ASP A 370 -11.98 -3.71 -7.56
N ASP A 371 -10.77 -4.27 -7.61
CA ASP A 371 -10.50 -5.64 -8.05
C ASP A 371 -10.50 -6.67 -6.88
N LEU A 372 -10.81 -6.22 -5.67
CA LEU A 372 -10.75 -7.03 -4.46
C LEU A 372 -11.83 -8.14 -4.47
N ASP A 373 -11.45 -9.37 -4.15
CA ASP A 373 -12.39 -10.49 -3.95
C ASP A 373 -13.07 -10.36 -2.59
N ILE A 374 -14.20 -9.64 -2.54
CA ILE A 374 -15.01 -9.43 -1.34
C ILE A 374 -16.28 -10.27 -1.42
N ARG A 375 -16.56 -11.04 -0.37
CA ARG A 375 -17.75 -11.90 -0.27
C ARG A 375 -18.45 -11.67 1.05
N VAL A 376 -19.74 -11.33 0.99
CA VAL A 376 -20.61 -11.37 2.19
C VAL A 376 -21.16 -12.78 2.33
N VAL A 377 -20.87 -13.42 3.46
CA VAL A 377 -21.17 -14.84 3.70
C VAL A 377 -21.96 -15.04 4.98
N ASP A 378 -22.81 -16.07 4.99
CA ASP A 378 -23.45 -16.54 6.20
C ASP A 378 -22.45 -17.33 7.06
N PRO A 379 -22.60 -17.36 8.40
CA PRO A 379 -21.76 -18.19 9.24
C PRO A 379 -21.95 -19.67 8.84
N PRO A 380 -20.86 -20.44 8.67
CA PRO A 380 -20.98 -21.81 8.21
C PRO A 380 -21.66 -22.68 9.26
N ARG A 381 -22.56 -23.55 8.80
CA ARG A 381 -23.15 -24.59 9.66
C ARG A 381 -22.07 -25.56 10.13
N ALA A 382 -22.36 -26.32 11.19
CA ALA A 382 -21.43 -27.33 11.67
C ALA A 382 -21.04 -28.32 10.55
N HIS A 383 -19.75 -28.39 10.23
CA HIS A 383 -19.22 -29.17 9.10
C HIS A 383 -17.85 -29.81 9.38
N LEU A 384 -17.31 -29.54 10.57
CA LEU A 384 -15.99 -29.95 11.03
C LEU A 384 -16.14 -30.73 12.34
N LEU A 385 -15.43 -31.84 12.47
CA LEU A 385 -15.32 -32.60 13.72
C LEU A 385 -13.88 -32.50 14.23
N ALA A 386 -13.67 -31.91 15.39
CA ALA A 386 -12.37 -31.79 16.04
C ALA A 386 -12.20 -32.90 17.08
N LEU A 387 -11.13 -33.69 16.97
CA LEU A 387 -10.76 -34.71 17.96
C LEU A 387 -9.61 -34.21 18.85
N GLY A 388 -9.75 -34.44 20.15
CA GLY A 388 -8.82 -33.92 21.16
C GLY A 388 -8.94 -32.41 21.35
N CYS A 389 -10.12 -31.83 21.11
CA CYS A 389 -10.39 -30.39 21.12
C CYS A 389 -10.05 -29.66 22.44
N ASP A 390 -9.93 -30.37 23.56
CA ASP A 390 -9.54 -29.76 24.84
C ASP A 390 -8.02 -29.90 25.07
N HIS A 391 -7.58 -31.11 25.42
CA HIS A 391 -6.21 -31.38 25.88
C HIS A 391 -5.42 -32.34 25.00
N GLY A 392 -5.97 -32.74 23.84
CA GLY A 392 -5.31 -33.68 22.93
C GLY A 392 -4.93 -35.03 23.54
N LEU A 393 -5.66 -35.47 24.58
CA LEU A 393 -5.36 -36.72 25.28
C LEU A 393 -5.62 -37.94 24.36
N PRO A 394 -4.79 -38.99 24.43
CA PRO A 394 -5.08 -40.26 23.75
C PRO A 394 -6.38 -40.89 24.24
N ALA A 395 -7.01 -41.69 23.39
CA ALA A 395 -8.21 -42.47 23.69
C ALA A 395 -7.96 -43.48 24.83
N SER A 396 -8.97 -43.66 25.68
CA SER A 396 -9.05 -44.71 26.70
C SER A 396 -9.81 -45.95 26.21
N GLY A 397 -10.41 -45.87 25.02
CA GLY A 397 -11.28 -46.88 24.43
C GLY A 397 -12.74 -46.42 24.46
N GLY A 398 -13.39 -46.40 23.30
CA GLY A 398 -14.77 -45.91 23.17
C GLY A 398 -15.22 -45.78 21.72
N GLU A 399 -16.21 -44.93 21.49
CA GLU A 399 -16.77 -44.65 20.16
C GLU A 399 -16.95 -43.15 19.95
N ILE A 400 -16.64 -42.70 18.74
CA ILE A 400 -16.99 -41.37 18.22
C ILE A 400 -18.25 -41.53 17.36
N ARG A 401 -19.30 -40.77 17.69
CA ARG A 401 -20.65 -40.92 17.14
C ARG A 401 -21.20 -39.56 16.74
N PHE A 402 -21.67 -39.42 15.51
CA PHE A 402 -22.24 -38.17 14.99
C PHE A 402 -23.11 -38.48 13.77
N ARG A 403 -23.83 -37.49 13.27
CA ARG A 403 -24.60 -37.60 12.03
C ARG A 403 -24.01 -36.69 10.95
N VAL A 404 -23.94 -37.19 9.72
CA VAL A 404 -23.57 -36.43 8.52
C VAL A 404 -24.78 -36.39 7.60
N ASP A 405 -25.34 -35.20 7.38
CA ASP A 405 -26.59 -35.01 6.62
C ASP A 405 -27.70 -35.99 7.06
N GLY A 406 -27.87 -36.14 8.38
CA GLY A 406 -28.84 -37.04 8.99
C GLY A 406 -28.43 -38.52 9.08
N ARG A 407 -27.35 -38.95 8.41
CA ARG A 407 -26.85 -40.34 8.47
C ARG A 407 -25.93 -40.56 9.67
N GLU A 408 -26.24 -41.53 10.50
CA GLU A 408 -25.43 -41.88 11.66
C GLU A 408 -24.10 -42.55 11.27
N ILE A 409 -23.01 -42.05 11.86
CA ILE A 409 -21.66 -42.57 11.77
C ILE A 409 -21.21 -42.90 13.19
N SER A 410 -20.80 -44.15 13.42
CA SER A 410 -20.17 -44.58 14.68
C SER A 410 -18.83 -45.23 14.38
N VAL A 411 -17.79 -44.80 15.08
CA VAL A 411 -16.41 -45.22 14.86
C VAL A 411 -15.80 -45.61 16.18
N ARG A 412 -15.33 -46.85 16.28
CA ARG A 412 -14.59 -47.31 17.45
C ARG A 412 -13.19 -46.71 17.49
N VAL A 413 -12.82 -46.18 18.65
CA VAL A 413 -11.46 -45.73 18.96
C VAL A 413 -10.86 -46.68 20.00
N ASN A 414 -9.63 -47.13 19.75
CA ASN A 414 -8.95 -48.05 20.65
C ASN A 414 -8.13 -47.27 21.67
N ALA A 415 -7.95 -47.86 22.85
CA ALA A 415 -7.08 -47.31 23.87
C ALA A 415 -5.67 -47.02 23.31
N GLY A 416 -5.12 -45.84 23.63
CA GLY A 416 -3.83 -45.36 23.16
C GLY A 416 -3.84 -44.65 21.80
N MET A 417 -4.96 -44.61 21.06
CA MET A 417 -5.04 -43.80 19.84
C MET A 417 -4.89 -42.31 20.15
N LYS A 418 -3.89 -41.67 19.55
CA LYS A 418 -3.75 -40.21 19.56
C LYS A 418 -4.84 -39.55 18.69
N PRO A 419 -5.15 -38.26 18.90
CA PRO A 419 -6.14 -37.53 18.09
C PRO A 419 -5.96 -37.71 16.57
N ALA A 420 -4.73 -37.57 16.06
CA ALA A 420 -4.42 -37.77 14.63
C ALA A 420 -4.73 -39.18 14.12
N ALA A 421 -4.49 -40.21 14.92
CA ALA A 421 -4.82 -41.59 14.55
C ALA A 421 -6.34 -41.80 14.55
N ALA A 422 -7.05 -41.30 15.57
CA ALA A 422 -8.50 -41.37 15.64
C ALA A 422 -9.17 -40.61 14.47
N ALA A 423 -8.66 -39.42 14.11
CA ALA A 423 -9.19 -38.61 13.02
C ALA A 423 -9.08 -39.32 11.67
N ARG A 424 -7.99 -40.05 11.42
CA ARG A 424 -7.82 -40.87 10.20
C ARG A 424 -8.79 -42.04 10.15
N VAL A 425 -9.07 -42.69 11.28
CA VAL A 425 -10.07 -43.77 11.34
C VAL A 425 -11.47 -43.21 11.11
N VAL A 426 -11.80 -42.06 11.70
CA VAL A 426 -13.07 -41.37 11.45
C VAL A 426 -13.21 -40.97 9.98
N ALA A 427 -12.18 -40.36 9.40
CA ALA A 427 -12.18 -39.98 7.99
C ALA A 427 -12.39 -41.20 7.06
N ALA A 428 -11.76 -42.33 7.35
CA ALA A 428 -11.98 -43.56 6.60
C ALA A 428 -13.44 -44.06 6.68
N ALA A 429 -14.07 -43.98 7.85
CA ALA A 429 -15.47 -44.35 8.03
C ALA A 429 -16.42 -43.38 7.29
N VAL A 430 -16.15 -42.08 7.34
CA VAL A 430 -16.91 -41.05 6.60
C VAL A 430 -16.78 -41.26 5.09
N ASN A 431 -15.58 -41.55 4.60
CA ASN A 431 -15.34 -41.88 3.19
C ASN A 431 -16.08 -43.16 2.77
N ALA A 432 -16.07 -44.20 3.60
CA ALA A 432 -16.83 -45.42 3.34
C ALA A 432 -18.36 -45.19 3.35
N ALA A 433 -18.83 -44.14 4.04
CA ALA A 433 -20.22 -43.71 4.00
C ALA A 433 -20.59 -42.86 2.77
N GLY A 434 -19.66 -42.61 1.84
CA GLY A 434 -19.90 -41.90 0.58
C GLY A 434 -19.71 -40.38 0.64
N PHE A 435 -19.13 -39.87 1.74
CA PHE A 435 -18.72 -38.46 1.85
C PHE A 435 -17.23 -38.32 1.54
N SER A 436 -16.74 -37.09 1.47
CA SER A 436 -15.32 -36.77 1.37
C SER A 436 -14.85 -36.19 2.69
N ALA A 437 -13.88 -36.85 3.34
CA ALA A 437 -13.25 -36.39 4.57
C ALA A 437 -11.79 -35.97 4.33
N ARG A 438 -11.43 -34.76 4.78
CA ARG A 438 -10.05 -34.26 4.82
C ARG A 438 -9.63 -34.10 6.27
N VAL A 439 -8.50 -34.71 6.63
CA VAL A 439 -7.89 -34.56 7.97
C VAL A 439 -6.86 -33.45 7.94
N SER A 440 -6.87 -32.61 8.97
CA SER A 440 -5.84 -31.61 9.23
C SER A 440 -5.40 -31.71 10.69
N ASP A 441 -4.11 -31.95 10.90
CA ASP A 441 -3.50 -32.03 12.22
C ASP A 441 -3.08 -30.62 12.66
N ASN A 442 -3.46 -30.18 13.86
CA ASN A 442 -3.16 -28.86 14.39
C ASN A 442 -1.91 -28.92 15.29
N ALA A 443 -1.27 -27.76 15.50
CA ALA A 443 -0.14 -27.63 16.40
C ALA A 443 -0.52 -28.02 17.85
N THR A 444 0.47 -28.43 18.63
CA THR A 444 0.26 -28.77 20.05
C THR A 444 0.29 -27.49 20.87
N ILE A 445 -0.85 -27.15 21.48
CA ILE A 445 -0.96 -26.00 22.39
C ILE A 445 -0.26 -26.29 23.73
N ALA A 446 0.14 -25.26 24.48
CA ALA A 446 0.96 -25.41 25.68
C ALA A 446 0.32 -26.29 26.76
N ALA A 447 -1.01 -26.29 26.87
CA ALA A 447 -1.76 -27.07 27.84
C ALA A 447 -2.14 -28.49 27.37
N ALA A 448 -1.78 -28.89 26.14
CA ALA A 448 -2.20 -30.15 25.55
C ALA A 448 -1.09 -31.22 25.55
N ALA A 449 -1.49 -32.49 25.68
CA ALA A 449 -0.58 -33.63 25.56
C ALA A 449 -0.14 -33.87 24.10
N HIS A 450 -1.05 -33.63 23.15
CA HIS A 450 -0.83 -33.72 21.71
C HIS A 450 -1.68 -32.67 20.97
N GLY A 451 -1.36 -32.40 19.71
CA GLY A 451 -2.21 -31.57 18.85
C GLY A 451 -3.59 -32.19 18.60
N ALA A 452 -4.61 -31.35 18.50
CA ALA A 452 -5.93 -31.74 18.05
C ALA A 452 -5.92 -32.03 16.54
N SER A 453 -6.86 -32.83 16.07
CA SER A 453 -7.00 -33.12 14.63
C SER A 453 -8.43 -32.91 14.18
N ASP A 454 -8.60 -32.13 13.12
CA ASP A 454 -9.92 -31.86 12.56
C ASP A 454 -10.21 -32.76 11.36
N VAL A 455 -11.48 -33.14 11.22
CA VAL A 455 -12.03 -33.87 10.08
C VAL A 455 -13.06 -32.96 9.41
N LEU A 456 -12.67 -32.37 8.27
CA LEU A 456 -13.53 -31.57 7.42
C LEU A 456 -14.34 -32.49 6.51
N ILE A 457 -15.67 -32.39 6.54
CA ILE A 457 -16.57 -33.33 5.85
C ILE A 457 -17.37 -32.62 4.76
N ARG A 458 -17.20 -33.06 3.51
CA ARG A 458 -17.86 -32.53 2.32
C ARG A 458 -18.68 -33.62 1.62
N ARG A 459 -19.74 -33.21 0.92
CA ARG A 459 -20.47 -34.06 -0.02
C ARG A 459 -19.57 -34.35 -1.23
N ALA A 460 -19.92 -35.37 -2.02
CA ALA A 460 -19.17 -35.74 -3.23
C ALA A 460 -18.99 -34.58 -4.23
N GLY A 461 -19.90 -33.59 -4.26
CA GLY A 461 -19.80 -32.39 -5.08
C GLY A 461 -18.99 -31.23 -4.47
N GLY A 462 -18.27 -31.46 -3.36
CA GLY A 462 -17.41 -30.45 -2.72
C GLY A 462 -18.11 -29.50 -1.73
N ALA A 463 -19.44 -29.47 -1.69
CA ALA A 463 -20.19 -28.67 -0.72
C ALA A 463 -19.98 -29.19 0.72
N LEU A 464 -19.97 -28.28 1.70
CA LEU A 464 -19.91 -28.63 3.13
C LEU A 464 -21.12 -29.49 3.54
N SER A 465 -20.86 -30.54 4.31
CA SER A 465 -21.92 -31.40 4.88
C SER A 465 -22.38 -30.84 6.22
N LEU A 466 -23.64 -31.09 6.60
CA LEU A 466 -24.11 -30.76 7.94
C LEU A 466 -23.69 -31.87 8.91
N LEU A 467 -22.98 -31.51 9.96
CA LEU A 467 -22.70 -32.38 11.09
C LEU A 467 -23.63 -32.07 12.25
N GLU A 468 -24.17 -33.13 12.83
CA GLU A 468 -25.05 -33.03 13.99
C GLU A 468 -24.61 -34.02 15.07
N PRO A 469 -24.95 -33.76 16.35
CA PRO A 469 -24.79 -34.74 17.40
C PRO A 469 -25.53 -36.06 17.07
N PRO A 470 -25.11 -37.18 17.68
CA PRO A 470 -25.85 -38.44 17.56
C PRO A 470 -27.27 -38.26 18.10
N ALA A 471 -28.21 -39.07 17.63
CA ALA A 471 -29.60 -38.98 18.08
C ALA A 471 -29.75 -39.18 19.60
N THR A 472 -28.84 -39.94 20.22
CA THR A 472 -28.79 -40.15 21.67
C THR A 472 -27.35 -40.19 22.22
N GLY A 473 -27.17 -39.64 23.43
CA GLY A 473 -25.89 -39.63 24.13
C GLY A 473 -24.91 -38.59 23.58
N ARG A 474 -23.62 -38.77 23.90
CA ARG A 474 -22.54 -37.82 23.57
C ARG A 474 -21.84 -38.17 22.26
N VAL A 475 -21.17 -37.17 21.67
CA VAL A 475 -20.34 -37.33 20.46
C VAL A 475 -19.18 -38.28 20.71
N SER A 476 -18.47 -38.16 21.84
CA SER A 476 -17.49 -39.16 22.29
C SER A 476 -18.03 -39.92 23.49
N THR A 477 -17.95 -41.25 23.46
CA THR A 477 -18.16 -42.11 24.64
C THR A 477 -16.85 -42.46 25.34
N ASP A 478 -15.71 -42.10 24.76
CA ASP A 478 -14.40 -42.22 25.36
C ASP A 478 -14.26 -41.21 26.51
N ARG A 479 -13.62 -41.63 27.62
CA ARG A 479 -13.47 -40.78 28.80
C ARG A 479 -12.36 -39.73 28.67
N THR A 480 -11.41 -39.93 27.77
CA THR A 480 -10.21 -39.09 27.63
C THR A 480 -10.12 -38.42 26.27
N LEU A 481 -10.44 -39.10 25.18
CA LEU A 481 -10.47 -38.49 23.85
C LEU A 481 -11.77 -37.72 23.64
N THR A 482 -11.68 -36.39 23.67
CA THR A 482 -12.82 -35.50 23.43
C THR A 482 -13.06 -35.31 21.94
N ALA A 483 -14.31 -35.02 21.59
CA ALA A 483 -14.72 -34.78 20.21
C ALA A 483 -15.75 -33.65 20.18
N CYS A 484 -15.45 -32.60 19.43
CA CYS A 484 -16.24 -31.39 19.32
C CYS A 484 -16.74 -31.22 17.88
N LEU A 485 -17.99 -30.79 17.73
CA LEU A 485 -18.49 -30.34 16.43
C LEU A 485 -18.17 -28.85 16.28
N GLY A 486 -17.40 -28.50 15.26
CA GLY A 486 -17.10 -27.12 14.93
C GLY A 486 -18.31 -26.46 14.29
N ALA A 487 -19.05 -25.71 15.10
CA ALA A 487 -20.13 -24.81 14.71
C ALA A 487 -19.65 -23.37 14.89
N VAL A 488 -20.12 -22.46 14.05
CA VAL A 488 -19.86 -21.03 14.15
C VAL A 488 -21.14 -20.33 14.57
N ASP A 489 -21.14 -19.73 15.75
CA ASP A 489 -22.23 -18.93 16.31
C ASP A 489 -21.69 -17.56 16.71
N LEU A 490 -22.10 -16.54 15.97
CA LEU A 490 -21.59 -15.18 16.14
C LEU A 490 -22.59 -14.29 16.90
N GLU A 491 -23.62 -14.87 17.53
CA GLU A 491 -24.59 -14.10 18.32
C GLU A 491 -23.99 -13.56 19.63
N ASP A 492 -23.05 -14.29 20.26
CA ASP A 492 -22.26 -13.85 21.43
C ASP A 492 -20.80 -13.47 21.10
N GLY A 493 -20.46 -13.49 19.79
CA GLY A 493 -19.14 -13.17 19.26
C GLY A 493 -18.33 -14.42 18.97
N LEU A 494 -17.33 -14.29 18.07
CA LEU A 494 -16.46 -15.40 17.73
C LEU A 494 -15.59 -15.79 18.93
N GLN A 495 -15.59 -17.07 19.32
CA GLN A 495 -14.63 -17.58 20.29
C GLN A 495 -13.23 -17.50 19.70
N HIS A 496 -12.42 -16.61 20.25
CA HIS A 496 -11.08 -16.36 19.76
C HIS A 496 -9.99 -17.00 20.62
N PHE A 497 -8.81 -17.20 20.05
CA PHE A 497 -7.68 -17.75 20.80
C PHE A 497 -7.11 -16.74 21.80
N GLY A 498 -6.51 -17.27 22.85
CA GLY A 498 -5.60 -16.56 23.74
C GLY A 498 -4.16 -17.02 23.54
N ASP A 499 -3.26 -16.61 24.44
CA ASP A 499 -1.82 -16.91 24.32
C ASP A 499 -1.51 -18.42 24.32
N ILE A 500 -2.36 -19.23 24.93
CA ILE A 500 -2.14 -20.68 25.10
C ILE A 500 -2.40 -21.44 23.80
N ASP A 501 -3.38 -21.00 23.02
CA ASP A 501 -3.91 -21.70 21.85
C ASP A 501 -3.76 -20.94 20.53
N ALA A 502 -3.13 -19.75 20.52
CA ALA A 502 -2.84 -18.97 19.32
C ALA A 502 -2.25 -19.77 18.15
N ILE A 503 -1.33 -20.69 18.44
CA ILE A 503 -0.65 -21.53 17.44
C ILE A 503 -1.61 -22.51 16.71
N ALA A 504 -2.78 -22.80 17.29
CA ALA A 504 -3.75 -23.75 16.76
C ALA A 504 -5.14 -23.15 16.48
N GLY A 505 -5.46 -22.00 17.10
CA GLY A 505 -6.79 -21.42 17.13
C GLY A 505 -7.81 -22.26 17.92
N THR A 506 -9.00 -21.69 18.10
CA THR A 506 -10.17 -22.34 18.69
C THR A 506 -10.84 -23.27 17.68
N VAL A 507 -11.68 -24.19 18.14
CA VAL A 507 -12.47 -25.06 17.24
C VAL A 507 -13.39 -24.22 16.33
N GLU A 508 -13.89 -23.10 16.83
CA GLU A 508 -14.80 -22.22 16.11
C GLU A 508 -14.10 -21.45 14.99
N GLU A 509 -12.95 -20.81 15.26
CA GLU A 509 -12.12 -20.16 14.24
C GLU A 509 -11.74 -21.14 13.14
N ARG A 510 -11.29 -22.35 13.53
CA ARG A 510 -10.92 -23.38 12.56
C ARG A 510 -12.11 -23.82 11.71
N ALA A 511 -13.31 -23.88 12.28
CA ALA A 511 -14.52 -24.16 11.52
C ALA A 511 -14.85 -23.02 10.55
N LEU A 512 -14.75 -21.76 10.99
CA LEU A 512 -14.97 -20.60 10.14
C LEU A 512 -14.01 -20.59 8.94
N ILE A 513 -12.72 -20.68 9.21
CA ILE A 513 -11.68 -20.55 8.19
C ILE A 513 -11.73 -21.74 7.20
N LYS A 514 -11.81 -22.98 7.70
CA LYS A 514 -11.80 -24.18 6.84
C LYS A 514 -13.07 -24.36 6.01
N ALA A 515 -14.14 -23.63 6.33
CA ALA A 515 -15.32 -23.55 5.47
C ALA A 515 -14.98 -22.91 4.11
N HIS A 516 -14.04 -21.95 4.12
CA HIS A 516 -13.70 -21.09 2.99
C HIS A 516 -12.31 -21.35 2.40
N ASP A 517 -11.47 -22.17 3.06
CA ASP A 517 -10.19 -22.67 2.54
C ASP A 517 -10.37 -23.33 1.16
N ASP A 518 -9.71 -22.76 0.14
CA ASP A 518 -9.61 -23.32 -1.21
C ASP A 518 -8.30 -24.07 -1.47
N GLY A 519 -7.41 -24.11 -0.47
CA GLY A 519 -6.11 -24.76 -0.52
C GLY A 519 -5.01 -23.95 -1.20
N ASP A 520 -5.26 -22.72 -1.66
CA ASP A 520 -4.23 -21.84 -2.22
C ASP A 520 -3.46 -21.13 -1.10
N PRO A 521 -2.20 -21.51 -0.84
CA PRO A 521 -1.43 -20.88 0.23
C PRO A 521 -0.91 -19.48 -0.14
N SER A 522 -1.07 -19.03 -1.40
CA SER A 522 -0.58 -17.73 -1.88
C SER A 522 -1.60 -16.58 -1.71
N THR A 523 -2.81 -16.90 -1.25
CA THR A 523 -3.84 -15.92 -0.91
C THR A 523 -3.84 -15.66 0.60
N ILE A 524 -3.97 -14.39 1.00
CA ILE A 524 -4.25 -14.02 2.39
C ILE A 524 -5.76 -13.91 2.54
N ASP A 525 -6.35 -14.76 3.37
CA ASP A 525 -7.77 -14.71 3.69
C ASP A 525 -8.02 -13.75 4.86
N VAL A 526 -8.98 -12.86 4.72
CA VAL A 526 -9.36 -11.87 5.74
C VAL A 526 -10.83 -12.07 6.10
N PHE A 527 -11.12 -12.40 7.35
CA PHE A 527 -12.47 -12.57 7.86
C PHE A 527 -12.85 -11.37 8.70
N ILE A 528 -13.93 -10.70 8.33
CA ILE A 528 -14.52 -9.62 9.13
C ILE A 528 -15.72 -10.19 9.86
N VAL A 529 -15.67 -10.18 11.19
CA VAL A 529 -16.71 -10.72 12.07
C VAL A 529 -17.43 -9.60 12.86
N PRO A 530 -18.66 -9.85 13.35
CA PRO A 530 -19.40 -8.83 14.09
C PRO A 530 -18.77 -8.44 15.42
N SER A 531 -18.14 -9.40 16.11
CA SER A 531 -17.35 -9.17 17.32
C SER A 531 -16.58 -10.41 17.72
N PHE A 532 -15.49 -10.22 18.47
CA PHE A 532 -14.89 -11.28 19.28
C PHE A 532 -15.65 -11.47 20.60
N ALA A 533 -15.80 -12.72 21.05
CA ALA A 533 -16.38 -13.03 22.36
C ALA A 533 -15.45 -12.54 23.49
N GLY A 534 -16.01 -12.18 24.65
CA GLY A 534 -15.21 -11.74 25.82
C GLY A 534 -14.62 -10.32 25.74
N GLY A 535 -14.50 -9.74 24.53
CA GLY A 535 -14.06 -8.36 24.29
C GLY A 535 -12.55 -8.14 24.47
N GLY A 536 -12.08 -6.95 24.06
CA GLY A 536 -10.69 -6.50 24.24
C GLY A 536 -9.75 -6.80 23.06
N ARG A 537 -10.07 -7.78 22.21
CA ARG A 537 -9.37 -8.04 20.95
C ARG A 537 -10.13 -7.41 19.79
N ILE A 538 -9.42 -6.91 18.78
CA ILE A 538 -10.02 -6.32 17.57
C ILE A 538 -9.47 -6.89 16.26
N GLY A 539 -8.34 -7.61 16.32
CA GLY A 539 -7.72 -8.30 15.21
C GLY A 539 -6.86 -9.46 15.70
N GLU A 540 -6.67 -10.46 14.85
CA GLU A 540 -5.71 -11.53 15.03
C GLU A 540 -5.29 -12.16 13.69
N SER A 541 -4.12 -12.79 13.69
CA SER A 541 -3.50 -13.36 12.51
C SER A 541 -2.95 -14.76 12.78
N PHE A 542 -3.15 -15.66 11.83
CA PHE A 542 -2.52 -16.98 11.77
C PHE A 542 -1.37 -16.95 10.77
N ILE A 543 -0.16 -17.24 11.23
CA ILE A 543 1.06 -17.09 10.43
C ILE A 543 1.66 -18.44 10.03
N HIS A 544 2.67 -18.44 9.17
CA HIS A 544 3.29 -19.69 8.72
C HIS A 544 4.14 -20.32 9.82
N ALA A 545 4.88 -19.50 10.58
CA ALA A 545 5.78 -19.93 11.64
C ALA A 545 5.10 -20.72 12.77
N ASP A 546 3.79 -20.56 12.95
CA ASP A 546 2.99 -21.31 13.92
C ASP A 546 2.99 -22.82 13.62
N GLY A 547 3.24 -23.22 12.37
CA GLY A 547 3.20 -24.63 11.96
C GLY A 547 1.81 -25.27 12.15
N GLY A 548 0.77 -24.44 12.33
CA GLY A 548 -0.61 -24.84 12.44
C GLY A 548 -1.22 -25.27 11.11
N ALA A 549 -2.45 -25.82 11.18
CA ALA A 549 -3.20 -26.18 9.98
C ALA A 549 -3.81 -24.96 9.26
N ILE A 550 -3.73 -23.79 9.88
CA ILE A 550 -4.19 -22.50 9.39
C ILE A 550 -2.97 -21.60 9.28
N ARG A 551 -2.94 -20.79 8.22
CA ARG A 551 -1.86 -19.85 7.92
C ARG A 551 -2.39 -18.80 6.95
N ASN A 552 -1.71 -17.66 6.90
CA ASN A 552 -2.02 -16.57 5.98
C ASN A 552 -3.48 -16.13 6.10
N THR A 553 -3.98 -16.09 7.33
CA THR A 553 -5.38 -15.76 7.63
C THR A 553 -5.45 -14.69 8.70
N ILE A 554 -6.34 -13.73 8.50
CA ILE A 554 -6.62 -12.64 9.44
C ILE A 554 -8.09 -12.74 9.84
N ILE A 555 -8.39 -12.51 11.12
CA ILE A 555 -9.75 -12.27 11.59
C ILE A 555 -9.78 -10.89 12.25
N GLU A 556 -10.73 -10.05 11.84
CA GLU A 556 -10.91 -8.71 12.37
C GLU A 556 -12.34 -8.48 12.84
N ASP A 557 -12.46 -7.84 14.01
CA ASP A 557 -13.73 -7.37 14.57
C ASP A 557 -14.15 -6.07 13.85
N ARG A 558 -15.46 -5.86 13.65
CA ARG A 558 -16.01 -4.57 13.22
C ARG A 558 -15.50 -3.36 14.02
N ALA A 559 -15.08 -3.56 15.27
CA ALA A 559 -14.48 -2.53 16.11
C ALA A 559 -13.15 -2.02 15.55
N GLY A 560 -12.33 -2.89 14.95
CA GLY A 560 -11.10 -2.51 14.24
C GLY A 560 -11.39 -1.55 13.10
N LEU A 561 -12.36 -1.89 12.27
CA LEU A 561 -12.83 -1.04 11.16
C LEU A 561 -13.42 0.31 11.64
N ARG A 562 -14.07 0.33 12.81
CA ARG A 562 -14.62 1.57 13.39
C ARG A 562 -13.56 2.48 14.00
N ALA A 563 -12.47 1.91 14.51
CA ALA A 563 -11.33 2.67 14.99
C ALA A 563 -10.58 3.36 13.84
N ASP A 564 -10.73 2.87 12.60
CA ASP A 564 -10.29 3.52 11.35
C ASP A 564 -8.81 3.93 11.44
N ARG A 565 -8.51 5.22 11.24
CA ARG A 565 -7.13 5.75 11.28
C ARG A 565 -6.48 5.69 12.66
N ALA A 566 -7.23 5.43 13.73
CA ALA A 566 -6.63 5.31 15.07
C ALA A 566 -5.91 3.95 15.22
N SER A 567 -6.49 2.88 14.69
CA SER A 567 -5.97 1.52 14.91
C SER A 567 -5.11 0.99 13.76
N PHE A 568 -5.46 1.28 12.50
CA PHE A 568 -4.87 0.61 11.34
C PHE A 568 -4.84 -0.93 11.46
N THR A 569 -5.86 -1.51 12.10
CA THR A 569 -5.93 -2.92 12.49
C THR A 569 -5.63 -3.85 11.32
N LEU A 570 -6.34 -3.75 10.20
CA LEU A 570 -6.05 -4.58 9.03
C LEU A 570 -4.59 -4.52 8.57
N ALA A 571 -4.00 -3.32 8.54
CA ALA A 571 -2.62 -3.15 8.09
C ALA A 571 -1.62 -3.77 9.07
N HIS A 572 -1.92 -3.73 10.37
CA HIS A 572 -1.15 -4.37 11.44
C HIS A 572 -1.22 -5.90 11.33
N GLU A 573 -2.42 -6.46 11.20
CA GLU A 573 -2.62 -7.91 11.05
C GLU A 573 -1.95 -8.45 9.77
N LEU A 574 -2.02 -7.70 8.67
CA LEU A 574 -1.25 -8.00 7.47
C LEU A 574 0.26 -8.04 7.74
N GLY A 575 0.75 -7.28 8.72
CA GLY A 575 2.13 -7.34 9.17
C GLY A 575 2.52 -8.64 9.83
N HIS A 576 1.70 -9.21 10.72
CA HIS A 576 1.98 -10.53 11.27
C HIS A 576 2.15 -11.58 10.18
N VAL A 577 1.25 -11.57 9.19
CA VAL A 577 1.31 -12.49 8.05
C VAL A 577 2.53 -12.22 7.16
N LEU A 578 2.74 -10.97 6.72
CA LEU A 578 3.81 -10.65 5.78
C LEU A 578 5.21 -10.80 6.37
N LEU A 579 5.37 -10.47 7.65
CA LEU A 579 6.63 -10.56 8.38
C LEU A 579 6.89 -11.96 8.94
N ASP A 580 5.87 -12.84 8.96
CA ASP A 580 5.87 -14.13 9.64
C ASP A 580 6.43 -13.96 11.07
N ASP A 581 5.79 -13.08 11.83
CA ASP A 581 6.24 -12.66 13.18
C ASP A 581 5.19 -12.99 14.24
N PRO A 582 5.46 -13.95 15.14
CA PRO A 582 4.52 -14.33 16.18
C PRO A 582 4.49 -13.31 17.32
N GLY A 583 3.29 -13.14 17.90
CA GLY A 583 3.06 -12.24 19.04
C GLY A 583 2.96 -10.77 18.63
N HIS A 584 2.44 -9.94 19.54
CA HIS A 584 2.39 -8.50 19.35
C HIS A 584 3.66 -7.85 19.92
N PRO A 585 4.47 -7.15 19.12
CA PRO A 585 5.64 -6.43 19.63
C PRO A 585 5.33 -5.41 20.73
N ASP A 586 4.12 -4.82 20.71
CA ASP A 586 3.62 -3.90 21.74
C ASP A 586 3.33 -4.56 23.10
N ASP A 587 3.20 -5.90 23.17
CA ASP A 587 3.13 -6.62 24.44
C ASP A 587 4.48 -6.60 25.20
N PHE A 588 5.58 -6.19 24.54
CA PHE A 588 6.95 -6.31 25.04
C PHE A 588 7.76 -5.01 24.91
N GLY A 589 7.43 -3.95 25.65
CA GLY A 589 8.31 -2.78 25.72
C GLY A 589 7.62 -1.48 26.07
N ALA A 590 8.28 -0.37 25.76
CA ALA A 590 7.65 0.93 25.73
C ALA A 590 6.99 1.12 24.36
N ASP A 591 5.65 1.20 24.33
CA ASP A 591 4.82 1.47 23.15
C ASP A 591 5.44 2.59 22.31
N THR A 592 5.58 2.36 21.00
CA THR A 592 6.02 3.36 20.03
C THR A 592 4.85 3.78 19.14
N PRO A 593 4.10 4.85 19.47
CA PRO A 593 2.81 5.18 18.82
C PRO A 593 2.89 5.54 17.34
N THR A 594 4.06 5.56 16.72
CA THR A 594 4.24 5.85 15.29
C THR A 594 4.65 4.63 14.47
N ARG A 595 4.94 3.49 15.12
CA ARG A 595 5.27 2.23 14.44
C ARG A 595 3.99 1.44 14.20
N LEU A 596 3.86 0.84 13.02
CA LEU A 596 2.68 0.04 12.70
C LEU A 596 2.61 -1.23 13.56
N MET A 597 3.74 -1.93 13.73
CA MET A 597 3.80 -3.23 14.41
C MET A 597 4.00 -3.14 15.93
N ASP A 598 4.15 -1.95 16.50
CA ASP A 598 4.53 -1.73 17.91
C ASP A 598 3.61 -0.69 18.56
N ALA A 599 2.38 -0.58 18.05
CA ALA A 599 1.41 0.38 18.53
C ALA A 599 0.16 -0.31 19.05
N ASP A 600 -0.18 0.01 20.29
CA ASP A 600 -1.44 -0.43 20.87
C ASP A 600 -2.62 0.26 20.14
N ALA A 601 -3.38 -0.55 19.40
CA ALA A 601 -4.55 -0.10 18.67
C ALA A 601 -5.68 0.42 19.59
N ALA A 602 -5.64 0.08 20.89
CA ALA A 602 -6.56 0.58 21.90
C ALA A 602 -6.11 1.93 22.50
N ASN A 603 -4.89 2.41 22.23
CA ASN A 603 -4.40 3.69 22.72
C ASN A 603 -4.99 4.86 21.89
N PRO A 604 -5.99 5.60 22.42
CA PRO A 604 -6.69 6.62 21.66
C PRO A 604 -5.86 7.91 21.53
N SER A 605 -4.61 7.93 22.00
CA SER A 605 -3.69 9.07 21.90
C SER A 605 -2.66 8.95 20.77
N ALA A 606 -2.61 7.80 20.09
CA ALA A 606 -1.74 7.53 18.96
C ALA A 606 -2.22 8.24 17.68
N TYR A 607 -2.28 9.58 17.72
CA TYR A 607 -2.55 10.43 16.57
C TYR A 607 -1.22 10.76 15.88
N GLY A 608 -0.77 9.87 15.02
CA GLY A 608 0.42 10.07 14.22
C GLY A 608 0.40 9.19 12.98
N PRO A 609 1.14 9.56 11.93
CA PRO A 609 1.28 8.71 10.76
C PRO A 609 2.00 7.42 11.17
N ARG A 610 1.40 6.26 10.88
CA ARG A 610 2.02 4.96 11.15
C ARG A 610 3.13 4.70 10.15
N ARG A 611 4.18 4.02 10.58
CA ARG A 611 5.40 3.81 9.80
C ARG A 611 5.87 2.37 9.90
N LEU A 612 6.50 1.93 8.83
CA LEU A 612 7.25 0.70 8.74
C LEU A 612 8.74 1.01 8.67
N LEU A 613 9.53 0.26 9.41
CA LEU A 613 10.98 0.28 9.39
C LEU A 613 11.49 -0.41 8.12
N ILE A 614 12.69 -0.01 7.69
CA ILE A 614 13.38 -0.70 6.61
C ILE A 614 13.59 -2.19 6.89
N SER A 615 13.88 -2.55 8.14
CA SER A 615 14.06 -3.94 8.57
C SER A 615 12.77 -4.76 8.46
N GLU A 616 11.61 -4.14 8.65
CA GLU A 616 10.30 -4.76 8.46
C GLU A 616 10.05 -4.98 6.97
N CYS A 617 10.30 -3.98 6.12
CA CYS A 617 10.20 -4.15 4.66
C CYS A 617 11.11 -5.28 4.15
N GLU A 618 12.36 -5.33 4.62
CA GLU A 618 13.29 -6.40 4.27
C GLU A 618 12.84 -7.77 4.76
N ARG A 619 12.28 -7.84 5.97
CA ARG A 619 11.72 -9.09 6.53
C ARG A 619 10.53 -9.55 5.71
N ALA A 620 9.61 -8.66 5.34
CA ALA A 620 8.49 -8.98 4.47
C ALA A 620 8.96 -9.59 3.14
N VAL A 621 9.97 -8.99 2.49
CA VAL A 621 10.53 -9.56 1.24
C VAL A 621 11.22 -10.91 1.48
N ARG A 622 11.89 -11.12 2.62
CA ARG A 622 12.51 -12.42 2.92
C ARG A 622 11.49 -13.52 3.21
N GLN A 623 10.46 -13.22 4.00
CA GLN A 623 9.49 -14.23 4.48
C GLN A 623 8.32 -14.45 3.54
N SER A 624 7.96 -13.42 2.77
CA SER A 624 6.79 -13.46 1.88
C SER A 624 7.15 -13.24 0.41
N GLY A 625 8.39 -12.87 0.08
CA GLY A 625 8.84 -12.61 -1.30
C GLY A 625 8.90 -13.83 -2.22
N PRO A 626 9.33 -13.64 -3.48
CA PRO A 626 9.36 -14.70 -4.51
C PRO A 626 10.22 -15.92 -4.14
N SER A 627 11.17 -15.75 -3.24
CA SER A 627 12.09 -16.79 -2.77
C SER A 627 11.62 -17.49 -1.49
N ALA A 628 10.49 -17.06 -0.91
CA ALA A 628 9.94 -17.66 0.30
C ALA A 628 9.37 -19.07 0.05
N PRO A 629 9.25 -19.93 1.08
CA PRO A 629 8.62 -21.24 0.95
C PRO A 629 7.17 -21.16 0.44
N VAL A 630 6.44 -20.12 0.88
CA VAL A 630 5.09 -19.77 0.41
C VAL A 630 5.12 -18.31 -0.04
N PRO A 631 5.31 -18.05 -1.34
CA PRO A 631 5.35 -16.69 -1.86
C PRO A 631 3.97 -16.03 -1.75
N LEU A 632 3.82 -15.06 -0.86
CA LEU A 632 2.64 -14.19 -0.76
C LEU A 632 2.80 -12.92 -1.60
N LEU A 633 4.04 -12.48 -1.82
CA LEU A 633 4.41 -11.30 -2.57
C LEU A 633 4.93 -11.68 -3.95
N LEU A 634 4.16 -11.30 -4.97
CA LEU A 634 4.53 -11.49 -6.37
C LEU A 634 5.16 -10.20 -6.91
N PRO A 635 6.20 -10.28 -7.77
CA PRO A 635 6.77 -9.09 -8.40
C PRO A 635 5.70 -8.35 -9.20
N TRP A 636 5.60 -7.04 -9.00
CA TRP A 636 4.66 -6.18 -9.71
C TRP A 636 5.39 -4.94 -10.22
N PRO A 637 6.16 -5.06 -11.31
CA PRO A 637 7.11 -4.03 -11.72
C PRO A 637 6.42 -2.70 -12.04
N LEU A 638 7.18 -1.61 -11.91
CA LEU A 638 6.73 -0.28 -12.34
C LEU A 638 6.46 -0.30 -13.85
N ALA A 639 5.22 -0.05 -14.25
CA ALA A 639 4.75 -0.04 -15.64
C ALA A 639 4.34 1.38 -16.04
N PRO A 640 4.28 1.77 -17.32
CA PRO A 640 3.91 3.13 -17.74
C PRO A 640 2.64 3.65 -17.08
N LEU A 641 2.61 4.95 -16.80
CA LEU A 641 1.40 5.58 -16.22
C LEU A 641 0.19 5.34 -17.12
N GLY A 642 -0.95 5.03 -16.50
CA GLY A 642 -2.19 4.71 -17.20
C GLY A 642 -2.21 3.34 -17.91
N ARG A 643 -1.18 2.51 -17.73
CA ARG A 643 -1.09 1.15 -18.29
C ARG A 643 -0.84 0.08 -17.22
N GLU A 644 -1.36 0.28 -16.01
CA GLU A 644 -1.24 -0.76 -14.99
C GLU A 644 -1.88 -2.07 -15.45
N PRO A 645 -1.21 -3.21 -15.23
CA PRO A 645 -1.70 -4.54 -15.59
C PRO A 645 -2.76 -5.08 -14.62
#